data_AF-A0AB39BCT2-F1
#
_entry.id   AF-A0AB39BCT2-F1
#
_cell.length_a   1.000
_cell.length_b   1.000
_cell.length_c   1.000
_cell.angle_alpha   90.00
_cell.angle_beta   90.00
_cell.angle_gamma   90.00
#
_symmetry.space_group_name_H-M   'P 1'
#
loop_
_entity.id
_entity.type
_entity.pdbx_description
1 polymer ?
#
loop_
_entity_poly.entity_id
_entity_poly.type
_entity_poly.pdbx_seq_one_letter_code
_entity_poly.pdbx_strand_id
1 'polypeptide(L)'
;MTETTPSTETQPANPDFTLGSSHVLLTGGTGFVGQAVLERLLSTHPDTRVSLLIRPKSRTTGEARLQTLLKKPVFKSWREKVGESEVDRAVRERLTVIQGDLANPGELPGDIDVVIHSASTVSFDPPIDEAFQTNVDGATGIYGALLASGSDPHVVHVSTAYVAGMRKGVSLEAPLAHEIDWRAENTAAKSARRRVEMASRQPEVLKRLLAESRSKLGKVGPQAVAQDAEAARIEWVTKRLVEHGRIRAESLGWTDVYTLTKAFAERAAEELWGTAGHRLSIVRPSIIESALRHPVPGWLDGFKVADPLIMAYGRGQLPEFPGVPDSILDVIPVDFVVNAILAAAVTPAPVDEPNYYQVVSGARNPLPFHSMYENVKEFFTKNPMPHDDGPIQVPSWRFPGGRSVERTLRLQERLADAADSAVARMPSTTRTRAWTQTLHQRQRGLQQLRYFAELYRAYVQTELIFDDRNALALHNSIPAELKADRGFDVVDIDWHDYFQNTHFPSITGLTKAYANRPAGRARAKRALPVRSDVLAVFDFEGTVVESNLVEQYLWVRLALIPKAQWPQEFASLMLNVPKYLRVDHRDRGEFIRTLVRRYRGIRVDELQRLVKGQFGAAMLSRAIPDALDRVAQHRAAGHRTVLVTGATRSAAEPFAPYFDEIVAGEMHASKGVMTGYLATPPLVDEARAAWLREYAAQHGANLTQSYGYGDSLADVAWLQLVGNATVVNPDTELYRHAQRTKWTVEDWTRRSSDRQVLPANLAVLSDKQKTAEPEASEEGERSNGSDQR
;
A
#
# COMPACT_ATOMS: atom_id res chain seq x y z
N MET A 1 -23.81 69.57 22.84
CA MET A 1 -23.88 68.32 22.06
C MET A 1 -22.68 67.51 22.49
N THR A 2 -22.93 66.41 23.17
CA THR A 2 -21.98 65.59 23.92
C THR A 2 -21.10 64.79 22.98
N GLU A 3 -19.78 65.04 23.05
CA GLU A 3 -18.75 64.14 22.54
C GLU A 3 -18.68 62.91 23.46
N THR A 4 -19.00 61.74 22.92
CA THR A 4 -18.71 60.45 23.55
C THR A 4 -17.42 59.91 22.96
N THR A 5 -16.36 60.00 23.76
CA THR A 5 -15.08 59.31 23.59
C THR A 5 -15.32 57.79 23.68
N PRO A 6 -14.77 56.95 22.77
CA PRO A 6 -14.77 55.52 22.99
C PRO A 6 -13.73 55.20 24.07
N SER A 7 -14.18 54.65 25.19
CA SER A 7 -13.34 54.10 26.24
C SER A 7 -12.70 52.80 25.74
N THR A 8 -11.45 52.88 25.30
CA THR A 8 -10.59 51.71 25.13
C THR A 8 -10.27 51.18 26.52
N GLU A 9 -11.03 50.21 27.01
CA GLU A 9 -10.61 49.41 28.16
C GLU A 9 -9.35 48.65 27.76
N THR A 10 -8.18 49.17 28.14
CA THR A 10 -6.91 48.43 28.12
C THR A 10 -7.06 47.20 29.00
N GLN A 11 -6.99 46.01 28.38
CA GLN A 11 -6.90 44.73 29.08
C GLN A 11 -5.80 44.79 30.16
N PRO A 12 -6.04 44.22 31.35
CA PRO A 12 -4.99 44.12 32.36
C PRO A 12 -3.81 43.32 31.79
N ALA A 13 -2.59 43.81 32.01
CA ALA A 13 -1.37 43.13 31.57
C ALA A 13 -1.35 41.70 32.10
N ASN A 14 -1.15 40.70 31.23
CA ASN A 14 -0.94 39.29 31.60
C ASN A 14 0.55 39.09 31.93
N PRO A 15 0.98 39.26 33.20
CA PRO A 15 2.39 39.43 33.54
C PRO A 15 3.15 38.10 33.41
N ASP A 16 2.45 36.98 33.65
CA ASP A 16 3.01 35.63 33.64
C ASP A 16 2.91 34.95 32.26
N PHE A 17 2.34 35.66 31.27
CA PHE A 17 2.11 35.17 29.91
C PHE A 17 1.54 33.74 29.91
N THR A 18 0.44 33.55 30.64
CA THR A 18 -0.17 32.25 30.91
C THR A 18 -1.68 32.22 30.65
N LEU A 19 -2.20 31.03 30.32
CA LEU A 19 -3.63 30.74 30.21
C LEU A 19 -4.30 30.54 31.59
N GLY A 20 -3.53 30.46 32.68
CA GLY A 20 -4.09 30.27 34.03
C GLY A 20 -5.06 29.09 34.10
N SER A 21 -6.22 29.31 34.73
CA SER A 21 -7.29 28.31 34.89
C SER A 21 -8.25 28.19 33.70
N SER A 22 -7.90 28.74 32.53
CA SER A 22 -8.77 28.69 31.35
C SER A 22 -9.14 27.26 30.96
N HIS A 23 -10.33 27.12 30.39
CA HIS A 23 -10.80 25.90 29.74
C HIS A 23 -10.51 25.97 28.23
N VAL A 24 -9.58 25.12 27.78
CA VAL A 24 -9.13 25.05 26.39
C VAL A 24 -9.82 23.89 25.67
N LEU A 25 -10.51 24.16 24.58
CA LEU A 25 -10.90 23.14 23.61
C LEU A 25 -9.78 22.93 22.58
N LEU A 26 -9.19 21.74 22.54
CA LEU A 26 -8.17 21.36 21.56
C LEU A 26 -8.75 20.37 20.54
N THR A 27 -8.84 20.81 19.29
CA THR A 27 -9.13 19.91 18.17
C THR A 27 -7.83 19.46 17.50
N GLY A 28 -7.80 18.26 16.94
CA GLY A 28 -6.59 17.76 16.28
C GLY A 28 -5.47 17.37 17.26
N GLY A 29 -5.77 17.23 18.56
CA GLY A 29 -4.79 16.87 19.60
C GLY A 29 -4.10 15.52 19.39
N THR A 30 -4.61 14.66 18.51
CA THR A 30 -3.94 13.41 18.11
C THR A 30 -2.99 13.57 16.91
N GLY A 31 -2.95 14.74 16.27
CA GLY A 31 -2.05 15.08 15.17
C GLY A 31 -0.67 15.52 15.66
N PHE A 32 0.25 15.79 14.73
CA PHE A 32 1.63 16.16 15.05
C PHE A 32 1.73 17.44 15.88
N VAL A 33 1.22 18.56 15.37
CA VAL A 33 1.21 19.85 16.09
C VAL A 33 0.35 19.76 17.34
N GLY A 34 -0.86 19.21 17.24
CA GLY A 34 -1.79 19.11 18.37
C GLY A 34 -1.25 18.31 19.56
N GLN A 35 -0.44 17.28 19.33
CA GLN A 35 0.25 16.55 20.40
C GLN A 35 1.25 17.42 21.15
N ALA A 36 2.04 18.22 20.42
CA ALA A 36 3.01 19.12 21.02
C ALA A 36 2.34 20.30 21.74
N VAL A 37 1.22 20.81 21.20
CA VAL A 37 0.37 21.79 21.90
C VAL A 37 -0.17 21.18 23.21
N LEU A 38 -0.73 19.96 23.18
CA LEU A 38 -1.23 19.30 24.38
C LEU A 38 -0.11 19.10 25.41
N GLU A 39 1.07 18.69 24.97
CA GLU A 39 2.23 18.52 25.85
C GLU A 39 2.62 19.85 26.52
N ARG A 40 2.62 20.97 25.77
CA ARG A 40 2.89 22.30 26.34
C ARG A 40 1.80 22.76 27.31
N LEU A 41 0.52 22.54 26.98
CA LEU A 41 -0.58 22.84 27.91
C LEU A 41 -0.42 22.06 29.23
N LEU A 42 0.01 20.81 29.15
CA LEU A 42 0.25 19.99 30.34
C LEU A 42 1.50 20.40 31.14
N SER A 43 2.57 20.83 30.46
CA SER A 43 3.88 21.09 31.09
C SER A 43 4.12 22.54 31.51
N THR A 44 3.61 23.53 30.79
CA THR A 44 3.84 24.97 31.08
C THR A 44 2.60 25.71 31.58
N HIS A 45 1.40 25.13 31.45
CA HIS A 45 0.15 25.72 31.93
C HIS A 45 -0.59 24.76 32.89
N PRO A 46 -0.03 24.49 34.10
CA PRO A 46 -0.48 23.40 34.97
C PRO A 46 -1.93 23.54 35.48
N ASP A 47 -2.48 24.75 35.49
CA ASP A 47 -3.84 25.03 35.98
C ASP A 47 -4.91 24.95 34.87
N THR A 48 -4.50 24.84 33.61
CA THR A 48 -5.41 24.85 32.46
C THR A 48 -6.13 23.50 32.34
N ARG A 49 -7.46 23.57 32.14
CA ARG A 49 -8.32 22.43 31.79
C ARG A 49 -8.37 22.28 30.27
N VAL A 50 -8.32 21.05 29.76
CA VAL A 50 -8.29 20.78 28.32
C VAL A 50 -9.37 19.76 27.94
N SER A 51 -10.30 20.19 27.10
CA SER A 51 -11.24 19.32 26.39
C SER A 51 -10.67 18.94 25.04
N LEU A 52 -10.54 17.64 24.76
CA LEU A 52 -9.98 17.08 23.54
C LEU A 52 -11.07 16.48 22.68
N LEU A 53 -11.27 17.02 21.47
CA LEU A 53 -12.16 16.40 20.48
C LEU A 53 -11.43 15.22 19.80
N ILE A 54 -11.87 14.00 20.08
CA ILE A 54 -11.26 12.77 19.57
C ILE A 54 -12.31 11.90 18.86
N ARG A 55 -12.10 11.71 17.56
CA ARG A 55 -12.92 10.78 16.76
C ARG A 55 -12.75 9.33 17.22
N PRO A 56 -13.82 8.57 17.50
CA PRO A 56 -13.70 7.13 17.79
C PRO A 56 -13.25 6.35 16.54
N LYS A 57 -12.60 5.20 16.74
CA LYS A 57 -12.35 4.21 15.66
C LYS A 57 -13.15 2.95 15.98
N SER A 58 -13.52 2.15 14.98
CA SER A 58 -14.52 1.05 15.03
C SER A 58 -14.44 0.07 16.22
N ARG A 59 -13.32 0.01 16.97
CA ARG A 59 -13.12 -0.82 18.16
C ARG A 59 -12.46 -0.11 19.36
N THR A 60 -12.26 1.21 19.31
CA THR A 60 -11.54 1.96 20.37
C THR A 60 -12.24 3.30 20.67
N THR A 61 -12.55 3.53 21.94
CA THR A 61 -13.17 4.79 22.42
C THR A 61 -12.19 5.97 22.35
N GLY A 62 -12.70 7.20 22.49
CA GLY A 62 -11.87 8.40 22.52
C GLY A 62 -10.88 8.39 23.70
N GLU A 63 -11.33 7.93 24.87
CA GLU A 63 -10.52 7.85 26.10
C GLU A 63 -9.39 6.83 25.94
N ALA A 64 -9.67 5.66 25.36
CA ALA A 64 -8.64 4.67 25.07
C ALA A 64 -7.57 5.22 24.09
N ARG A 65 -7.99 6.06 23.13
CA ARG A 65 -7.06 6.77 22.24
C ARG A 65 -6.23 7.81 22.97
N LEU A 66 -6.81 8.58 23.91
CA LEU A 66 -6.07 9.53 24.75
C LEU A 66 -5.01 8.81 25.61
N GLN A 67 -5.38 7.69 26.24
CA GLN A 67 -4.45 6.89 27.03
C GLN A 67 -3.27 6.36 26.20
N THR A 68 -3.51 6.01 24.94
CA THR A 68 -2.46 5.61 24.00
C THR A 68 -1.61 6.81 23.57
N LEU A 69 -2.24 7.97 23.38
CA LEU A 69 -1.59 9.22 23.00
C LEU A 69 -0.54 9.64 24.04
N LEU A 70 -0.91 9.67 25.32
CA LEU A 70 -0.04 10.10 26.43
C LEU A 70 1.18 9.20 26.63
N LYS A 71 1.18 7.99 26.06
CA LYS A 71 2.33 7.08 26.09
C LYS A 71 3.36 7.37 25.01
N LYS A 72 3.05 8.25 24.05
CA LYS A 72 3.97 8.59 22.94
C LYS A 72 5.21 9.34 23.44
N PRO A 73 6.32 9.32 22.67
CA PRO A 73 7.59 9.95 23.05
C PRO A 73 7.50 11.44 23.37
N VAL A 74 6.57 12.18 22.73
CA VAL A 74 6.36 13.63 22.96
C VAL A 74 6.12 13.94 24.44
N PHE A 75 5.33 13.12 25.14
CA PHE A 75 4.98 13.31 26.55
C PHE A 75 6.03 12.74 27.51
N LYS A 76 7.12 12.14 27.02
CA LYS A 76 8.09 11.43 27.87
C LYS A 76 8.72 12.38 28.90
N SER A 77 9.25 13.51 28.45
CA SER A 77 9.92 14.49 29.32
C SER A 77 8.98 15.02 30.41
N TRP A 78 7.73 15.32 30.06
CA TRP A 78 6.71 15.74 31.03
C TRP A 78 6.42 14.65 32.07
N ARG A 79 6.14 13.41 31.63
CA ARG A 79 5.85 12.28 32.53
C ARG A 79 7.01 11.98 33.49
N GLU A 80 8.25 12.01 32.99
CA GLU A 80 9.44 11.79 33.81
C GLU A 80 9.63 12.92 34.85
N LYS A 81 9.27 14.16 34.49
CA LYS A 81 9.37 15.32 35.39
C LYS A 81 8.33 15.30 36.52
N VAL A 82 7.09 14.93 36.22
CA VAL A 82 5.98 15.00 37.20
C VAL A 82 5.70 13.68 37.92
N GLY A 83 6.09 12.56 37.34
CA GLY A 83 5.84 11.21 37.87
C GLY A 83 4.43 10.68 37.54
N GLU A 84 4.27 9.35 37.49
CA GLU A 84 3.03 8.69 37.04
C GLU A 84 1.80 9.05 37.89
N SER A 85 1.95 9.25 39.21
CA SER A 85 0.84 9.66 40.08
C SER A 85 0.27 11.03 39.69
N GLU A 86 1.14 11.95 39.29
CA GLU A 86 0.74 13.29 38.87
C GLU A 86 0.15 13.27 37.46
N VAL A 87 0.67 12.41 36.57
CA VAL A 87 0.07 12.16 35.26
C VAL A 87 -1.37 11.67 35.42
N ASP A 88 -1.60 10.68 36.29
CA ASP A 88 -2.91 10.14 36.57
C ASP A 88 -3.86 11.21 37.16
N ARG A 89 -3.34 12.08 38.04
CA ARG A 89 -4.09 13.22 38.57
C ARG A 89 -4.48 14.20 37.46
N ALA A 90 -3.52 14.65 36.66
CA ALA A 90 -3.75 15.58 35.56
C ALA A 90 -4.75 15.02 34.53
N VAL A 91 -4.68 13.73 34.21
CA VAL A 91 -5.63 13.09 33.31
C VAL A 91 -7.05 13.10 33.87
N ARG A 92 -7.23 12.85 35.18
CA ARG A 92 -8.56 12.86 35.81
C ARG A 92 -9.14 14.26 36.00
N GLU A 93 -8.30 15.22 36.38
CA GLU A 93 -8.74 16.54 36.82
C GLU A 93 -8.72 17.59 35.72
N ARG A 94 -7.82 17.44 34.73
CA ARG A 94 -7.58 18.47 33.71
C ARG A 94 -7.98 18.04 32.31
N LEU A 95 -8.06 16.75 32.00
CA LEU A 95 -8.35 16.29 30.64
C LEU A 95 -9.76 15.73 30.52
N THR A 96 -10.51 16.22 29.54
CA THR A 96 -11.83 15.68 29.18
C THR A 96 -11.81 15.28 27.71
N VAL A 97 -12.43 14.14 27.36
CA VAL A 97 -12.54 13.69 25.97
C VAL A 97 -13.96 13.94 25.48
N ILE A 98 -14.07 14.66 24.37
CA ILE A 98 -15.32 14.83 23.62
C ILE A 98 -15.24 13.87 22.43
N GLN A 99 -16.19 12.93 22.35
CA GLN A 99 -16.24 11.97 21.25
C GLN A 99 -17.07 12.54 20.10
N GLY A 100 -16.39 12.90 19.02
CA GLY A 100 -17.03 13.48 17.84
C GLY A 100 -16.07 13.60 16.65
N ASP A 101 -16.60 14.01 15.51
CA ASP A 101 -15.83 14.36 14.31
C ASP A 101 -15.92 15.88 14.08
N LEU A 102 -14.99 16.49 13.34
CA LEU A 102 -14.97 17.95 13.18
C LEU A 102 -16.26 18.49 12.55
N ALA A 103 -16.79 17.77 11.56
CA ALA A 103 -18.04 18.16 10.89
C ALA A 103 -19.27 18.01 11.80
N ASN A 104 -19.19 17.16 12.83
CA ASN A 104 -20.26 16.90 13.79
C ASN A 104 -19.64 16.63 15.18
N PRO A 105 -19.17 17.68 15.88
CA PRO A 105 -18.39 17.52 17.09
C PRO A 105 -19.20 17.04 18.29
N GLY A 106 -20.54 17.15 18.21
CA GLY A 106 -21.45 16.90 19.32
C GLY A 106 -21.70 18.16 20.15
N GLU A 107 -22.23 17.97 21.35
CA GLU A 107 -22.42 19.06 22.32
C GLU A 107 -21.08 19.47 22.91
N LEU A 108 -20.74 20.75 22.79
CA LEU A 108 -19.53 21.32 23.37
C LEU A 108 -19.84 21.91 24.76
N PRO A 109 -18.88 21.87 25.70
CA PRO A 109 -19.03 22.53 27.00
C PRO A 109 -19.39 24.02 26.87
N GLY A 110 -20.25 24.51 27.77
CA GLY A 110 -20.68 25.92 27.79
C GLY A 110 -19.66 26.88 28.43
N ASP A 111 -18.60 26.37 29.05
CA ASP A 111 -17.59 27.11 29.82
C ASP A 111 -16.22 27.15 29.13
N ILE A 112 -16.16 27.20 27.78
CA ILE A 112 -14.90 27.25 27.03
C ILE A 112 -14.40 28.70 26.96
N ASP A 113 -13.13 28.92 27.32
CA ASP A 113 -12.48 30.23 27.26
C ASP A 113 -11.62 30.40 25.99
N VAL A 114 -10.99 29.30 25.54
CA VAL A 114 -10.07 29.32 24.38
C VAL A 114 -10.28 28.07 23.53
N VAL A 115 -10.27 28.23 22.21
CA VAL A 115 -10.30 27.10 21.27
C VAL A 115 -9.01 27.11 20.46
N ILE A 116 -8.26 26.01 20.49
CA ILE A 116 -7.15 25.78 19.57
C ILE A 116 -7.63 24.82 18.48
N HIS A 117 -7.95 25.38 17.31
CA HIS A 117 -8.41 24.62 16.17
C HIS A 117 -7.24 24.19 15.27
N SER A 118 -6.63 23.04 15.59
CA SER A 118 -5.47 22.49 14.87
C SER A 118 -5.80 21.23 14.03
N ALA A 119 -7.07 20.89 13.89
CA ALA A 119 -7.46 19.66 13.20
C ALA A 119 -7.47 19.82 11.68
N SER A 120 -6.70 18.99 10.97
CA SER A 120 -6.69 18.94 9.51
C SER A 120 -6.00 17.65 9.03
N THR A 121 -6.26 17.26 7.79
CA THR A 121 -5.47 16.23 7.09
C THR A 121 -4.41 16.92 6.24
N VAL A 122 -3.13 16.69 6.55
CA VAL A 122 -1.99 17.16 5.75
C VAL A 122 -1.70 16.12 4.66
N SER A 123 -2.60 16.05 3.67
CA SER A 123 -2.42 15.30 2.44
C SER A 123 -2.58 16.28 1.30
N PHE A 124 -1.63 16.31 0.37
CA PHE A 124 -1.67 17.26 -0.76
C PHE A 124 -2.62 16.83 -1.87
N ASP A 125 -2.82 15.51 -2.03
CA ASP A 125 -3.65 14.93 -3.10
C ASP A 125 -4.77 14.00 -2.58
N PRO A 126 -5.57 14.38 -1.56
CA PRO A 126 -6.79 13.64 -1.22
C PRO A 126 -7.83 13.80 -2.34
N PRO A 127 -8.78 12.85 -2.47
CA PRO A 127 -10.00 13.07 -3.24
C PRO A 127 -10.66 14.41 -2.86
N ILE A 128 -11.06 15.20 -3.85
CA ILE A 128 -11.58 16.57 -3.63
C ILE A 128 -12.71 16.61 -2.59
N ASP A 129 -13.61 15.64 -2.59
CA ASP A 129 -14.72 15.56 -1.65
C ASP A 129 -14.25 15.29 -0.21
N GLU A 130 -13.25 14.44 -0.02
CA GLU A 130 -12.66 14.15 1.29
C GLU A 130 -11.87 15.36 1.84
N ALA A 131 -11.20 16.10 0.94
CA ALA A 131 -10.46 17.32 1.28
C ALA A 131 -11.40 18.39 1.87
N PHE A 132 -12.50 18.67 1.16
CA PHE A 132 -13.51 19.64 1.59
C PHE A 132 -14.26 19.17 2.84
N GLN A 133 -14.61 17.89 2.92
CA GLN A 133 -15.25 17.32 4.11
C GLN A 133 -14.36 17.45 5.36
N THR A 134 -13.04 17.28 5.22
CA THR A 134 -12.16 17.34 6.39
C THR A 134 -11.89 18.76 6.83
N ASN A 135 -11.54 19.65 5.89
CA ASN A 135 -11.01 20.96 6.22
C ASN A 135 -12.10 22.04 6.25
N VAL A 136 -13.04 22.03 5.29
CA VAL A 136 -14.09 23.06 5.19
C VAL A 136 -15.27 22.68 6.07
N ASP A 137 -15.88 21.50 5.87
CA ASP A 137 -16.98 21.05 6.74
C ASP A 137 -16.50 20.92 8.20
N GLY A 138 -15.25 20.48 8.41
CA GLY A 138 -14.65 20.39 9.74
C GLY A 138 -14.55 21.74 10.46
N ALA A 139 -14.14 22.81 9.76
CA ALA A 139 -14.13 24.15 10.33
C ALA A 139 -15.56 24.62 10.63
N THR A 140 -16.47 24.52 9.65
CA THR A 140 -17.86 24.99 9.81
C THR A 140 -18.62 24.26 10.91
N GLY A 141 -18.37 22.96 11.10
CA GLY A 141 -18.99 22.16 12.14
C GLY A 141 -18.56 22.59 13.55
N ILE A 142 -17.28 22.95 13.73
CA ILE A 142 -16.78 23.49 14.99
C ILE A 142 -17.40 24.86 15.29
N TYR A 143 -17.38 25.80 14.34
CA TYR A 143 -17.96 27.13 14.57
C TYR A 143 -19.47 27.06 14.84
N GLY A 144 -20.20 26.19 14.11
CA GLY A 144 -21.63 25.96 14.38
C GLY A 144 -21.89 25.39 15.77
N ALA A 145 -21.04 24.48 16.25
CA ALA A 145 -21.17 23.90 17.57
C ALA A 145 -20.79 24.88 18.70
N LEU A 146 -19.80 25.76 18.47
CA LEU A 146 -19.45 26.83 19.42
C LEU A 146 -20.60 27.84 19.57
N LEU A 147 -21.20 28.27 18.44
CA LEU A 147 -22.38 29.14 18.48
C LEU A 147 -23.54 28.46 19.22
N ALA A 148 -23.71 27.15 19.06
CA ALA A 148 -24.75 26.39 19.74
C ALA A 148 -24.48 26.16 21.24
N SER A 149 -23.21 26.12 21.69
CA SER A 149 -22.88 25.96 23.11
C SER A 149 -23.13 27.23 23.93
N GLY A 150 -23.22 28.39 23.26
CA GLY A 150 -23.40 29.69 23.89
C GLY A 150 -22.13 30.26 24.53
N SER A 151 -20.97 29.61 24.33
CA SER A 151 -19.67 30.13 24.77
C SER A 151 -19.14 31.19 23.81
N ASP A 152 -18.36 32.16 24.30
CA ASP A 152 -17.64 33.17 23.50
C ASP A 152 -16.12 33.06 23.68
N PRO A 153 -15.49 31.92 23.29
CA PRO A 153 -14.06 31.75 23.46
C PRO A 153 -13.24 32.56 22.45
N HIS A 154 -12.00 32.85 22.80
CA HIS A 154 -11.00 33.23 21.80
C HIS A 154 -10.59 32.00 20.96
N VAL A 155 -10.75 32.09 19.64
CA VAL A 155 -10.39 30.98 18.73
C VAL A 155 -9.03 31.26 18.09
N VAL A 156 -8.10 30.32 18.26
CA VAL A 156 -6.85 30.23 17.49
C VAL A 156 -7.03 29.18 16.40
N HIS A 157 -7.24 29.63 15.16
CA HIS A 157 -7.39 28.79 13.98
C HIS A 157 -6.03 28.52 13.32
N VAL A 158 -5.62 27.25 13.24
CA VAL A 158 -4.35 26.87 12.60
C VAL A 158 -4.58 26.55 11.13
N SER A 159 -3.99 27.37 10.26
CA SER A 159 -4.02 27.25 8.81
C SER A 159 -2.63 26.88 8.26
N THR A 160 -2.19 27.48 7.15
CA THR A 160 -0.87 27.32 6.54
C THR A 160 -0.49 28.59 5.79
N ALA A 161 0.79 28.96 5.72
CA ALA A 161 1.25 30.12 4.94
C ALA A 161 0.94 29.97 3.43
N TYR A 162 0.90 28.72 2.94
CA TYR A 162 0.67 28.41 1.54
C TYR A 162 -0.77 28.66 1.05
N VAL A 163 -1.70 29.11 1.91
CA VAL A 163 -3.00 29.65 1.47
C VAL A 163 -2.86 30.87 0.57
N ALA A 164 -1.69 31.51 0.53
CA ALA A 164 -1.35 32.55 -0.44
C ALA A 164 -1.43 32.06 -1.90
N GLY A 165 -1.41 30.74 -2.14
CA GLY A 165 -1.57 30.12 -3.45
C GLY A 165 -0.38 30.35 -4.38
N MET A 166 -0.63 30.54 -5.67
CA MET A 166 0.39 30.73 -6.72
C MET A 166 0.78 32.20 -6.94
N ARG A 167 0.60 33.06 -5.93
CA ARG A 167 1.00 34.47 -5.99
C ARG A 167 2.53 34.58 -6.11
N LYS A 168 3.01 35.78 -6.46
CA LYS A 168 4.44 36.10 -6.52
C LYS A 168 4.72 37.33 -5.67
N GLY A 169 5.91 37.39 -5.07
CA GLY A 169 6.34 38.48 -4.20
C GLY A 169 5.95 38.28 -2.75
N VAL A 170 5.76 39.38 -2.02
CA VAL A 170 5.57 39.35 -0.56
C VAL A 170 4.11 39.06 -0.20
N SER A 171 3.89 38.04 0.64
CA SER A 171 2.59 37.69 1.21
C SER A 171 2.47 38.23 2.63
N LEU A 172 1.57 39.18 2.83
CA LEU A 172 1.37 39.88 4.10
C LEU A 172 0.52 39.07 5.10
N GLU A 173 0.75 39.31 6.39
CA GLU A 173 -0.11 38.82 7.48
C GLU A 173 -1.44 39.59 7.51
N ALA A 174 -2.36 39.19 6.65
CA ALA A 174 -3.64 39.85 6.42
C ALA A 174 -4.74 38.85 5.97
N PRO A 175 -6.01 39.29 5.91
CA PRO A 175 -7.09 38.50 5.31
C PRO A 175 -6.76 38.10 3.86
N LEU A 176 -7.23 36.92 3.43
CA LEU A 176 -6.96 36.44 2.08
C LEU A 176 -7.80 37.20 1.04
N ALA A 177 -7.12 37.85 0.10
CA ALA A 177 -7.77 38.54 -1.01
C ALA A 177 -8.29 37.55 -2.07
N HIS A 178 -9.52 37.04 -1.90
CA HIS A 178 -10.29 36.33 -2.93
C HIS A 178 -11.80 36.51 -2.72
N GLU A 179 -12.56 36.40 -3.80
CA GLU A 179 -14.03 36.55 -3.80
C GLU A 179 -14.78 35.24 -4.08
N ILE A 180 -14.06 34.12 -4.14
CA ILE A 180 -14.65 32.81 -4.45
C ILE A 180 -15.64 32.39 -3.35
N ASP A 181 -16.84 32.00 -3.78
CA ASP A 181 -17.87 31.43 -2.89
C ASP A 181 -17.48 30.01 -2.46
N TRP A 182 -16.93 29.92 -1.25
CA TRP A 182 -16.49 28.67 -0.66
C TRP A 182 -17.65 27.70 -0.39
N ARG A 183 -18.89 28.17 -0.18
CA ARG A 183 -20.07 27.32 0.07
C ARG A 183 -20.51 26.63 -1.21
N ALA A 184 -20.50 27.36 -2.33
CA ALA A 184 -20.75 26.80 -3.65
C ALA A 184 -19.69 25.74 -4.01
N GLU A 185 -18.41 26.04 -3.79
CA GLU A 185 -17.32 25.08 -4.03
C GLU A 185 -17.43 23.84 -3.16
N ASN A 186 -17.75 24.00 -1.87
CA ASN A 186 -17.96 22.88 -0.96
C ASN A 186 -19.09 21.94 -1.44
N THR A 187 -20.21 22.52 -1.86
CA THR A 187 -21.33 21.76 -2.44
C THR A 187 -20.92 21.04 -3.75
N ALA A 188 -20.16 21.71 -4.61
CA ALA A 188 -19.67 21.15 -5.87
C ALA A 188 -18.67 20.00 -5.65
N ALA A 189 -17.76 20.14 -4.68
CA ALA A 189 -16.77 19.15 -4.29
C ALA A 189 -17.44 17.89 -3.73
N LYS A 190 -18.36 18.03 -2.78
CA LYS A 190 -19.10 16.89 -2.18
C LYS A 190 -19.93 16.12 -3.20
N SER A 191 -20.45 16.81 -4.22
CA SER A 191 -21.18 16.17 -5.32
C SER A 191 -20.28 15.54 -6.39
N ALA A 192 -18.96 15.79 -6.36
CA ALA A 192 -18.01 15.26 -7.33
C ALA A 192 -17.93 13.73 -7.29
N ARG A 193 -17.87 13.12 -6.10
CA ARG A 193 -17.83 11.65 -5.96
C ARG A 193 -18.97 10.98 -6.71
N ARG A 194 -20.20 11.47 -6.52
CA ARG A 194 -21.38 10.93 -7.22
C ARG A 194 -21.23 11.02 -8.73
N ARG A 195 -20.76 12.17 -9.27
CA ARG A 195 -20.54 12.34 -10.71
C ARG A 195 -19.47 11.38 -11.24
N VAL A 196 -18.34 11.27 -10.55
CA VAL A 196 -17.22 10.40 -10.96
C VAL A 196 -17.60 8.92 -10.86
N GLU A 197 -18.34 8.52 -9.83
CA GLU A 197 -18.88 7.16 -9.69
C GLU A 197 -19.81 6.80 -10.86
N MET A 198 -20.71 7.70 -11.25
CA MET A 198 -21.58 7.48 -12.42
C MET A 198 -20.80 7.40 -13.74
N ALA A 199 -19.75 8.23 -13.88
CA ALA A 199 -18.86 8.19 -15.04
C ALA A 199 -18.06 6.88 -15.12
N SER A 200 -17.63 6.34 -13.97
CA SER A 200 -16.84 5.10 -13.91
C SER A 200 -17.60 3.86 -14.40
N ARG A 201 -18.94 3.92 -14.37
CA ARG A 201 -19.84 2.84 -14.81
C ARG A 201 -20.32 2.98 -16.24
N GLN A 202 -19.84 3.99 -16.98
CA GLN A 202 -20.17 4.12 -18.40
C GLN A 202 -19.54 3.00 -19.21
N PRO A 203 -20.21 2.50 -20.26
CA PRO A 203 -19.73 1.36 -21.05
C PRO A 203 -18.30 1.54 -21.58
N GLU A 204 -17.90 2.75 -21.95
CA GLU A 204 -16.59 3.06 -22.52
C GLU A 204 -15.47 2.85 -21.50
N VAL A 205 -15.71 3.27 -20.25
CA VAL A 205 -14.75 3.10 -19.14
C VAL A 205 -14.66 1.62 -18.76
N LEU A 206 -15.82 0.96 -18.58
CA LEU A 206 -15.86 -0.46 -18.20
C LEU A 206 -15.25 -1.37 -19.27
N LYS A 207 -15.51 -1.11 -20.56
CA LYS A 207 -14.89 -1.88 -21.66
C LYS A 207 -13.37 -1.78 -21.63
N ARG A 208 -12.82 -0.59 -21.37
CA ARG A 208 -11.36 -0.40 -21.26
C ARG A 208 -10.80 -1.17 -20.07
N LEU A 209 -11.36 -0.99 -18.87
CA LEU A 209 -10.90 -1.66 -17.65
C LEU A 209 -10.99 -3.18 -17.79
N LEU A 210 -12.11 -3.70 -18.30
CA LEU A 210 -12.28 -5.14 -18.58
C LEU A 210 -11.26 -5.66 -19.60
N ALA A 211 -10.93 -4.90 -20.64
CA ALA A 211 -9.93 -5.30 -21.62
C ALA A 211 -8.52 -5.37 -21.00
N GLU A 212 -8.15 -4.39 -20.17
CA GLU A 212 -6.89 -4.38 -19.45
C GLU A 212 -6.81 -5.55 -18.44
N SER A 213 -7.85 -5.77 -17.63
CA SER A 213 -7.91 -6.88 -16.68
C SER A 213 -7.92 -8.24 -17.37
N ARG A 214 -8.63 -8.39 -18.50
CA ARG A 214 -8.59 -9.64 -19.30
C ARG A 214 -7.21 -9.90 -19.90
N SER A 215 -6.48 -8.84 -20.27
CA SER A 215 -5.09 -9.00 -20.73
C SER A 215 -4.16 -9.46 -19.61
N LYS A 216 -4.41 -9.06 -18.35
CA LYS A 216 -3.54 -9.43 -17.21
C LYS A 216 -3.89 -10.79 -16.60
N LEU A 217 -5.19 -11.05 -16.43
CA LEU A 217 -5.70 -12.16 -15.61
C LEU A 217 -6.62 -13.12 -16.38
N GLY A 218 -6.69 -13.01 -17.72
CA GLY A 218 -7.50 -13.91 -18.53
C GLY A 218 -7.19 -15.39 -18.30
N LYS A 219 -5.92 -15.73 -18.06
CA LYS A 219 -5.45 -17.07 -17.71
C LYS A 219 -5.91 -17.58 -16.32
N VAL A 220 -6.35 -16.69 -15.43
CA VAL A 220 -6.74 -17.05 -14.06
C VAL A 220 -8.23 -17.40 -13.98
N GLY A 221 -9.05 -16.74 -14.80
CA GLY A 221 -10.49 -16.98 -14.90
C GLY A 221 -11.34 -15.71 -14.98
N PRO A 222 -12.63 -15.85 -15.34
CA PRO A 222 -13.53 -14.73 -15.55
C PRO A 222 -13.89 -13.96 -14.26
N GLN A 223 -13.98 -14.61 -13.10
CA GLN A 223 -14.24 -13.92 -11.83
C GLN A 223 -13.01 -13.15 -11.37
N ALA A 224 -11.81 -13.71 -11.54
CA ALA A 224 -10.57 -12.98 -11.26
C ALA A 224 -10.48 -11.70 -12.11
N VAL A 225 -10.83 -11.78 -13.39
CA VAL A 225 -10.93 -10.61 -14.28
C VAL A 225 -11.98 -9.61 -13.80
N ALA A 226 -13.16 -10.07 -13.38
CA ALA A 226 -14.23 -9.19 -12.90
C ALA A 226 -13.85 -8.46 -11.60
N GLN A 227 -13.21 -9.16 -10.66
CA GLN A 227 -12.75 -8.59 -9.39
C GLN A 227 -11.65 -7.56 -9.59
N ASP A 228 -10.66 -7.85 -10.44
CA ASP A 228 -9.60 -6.90 -10.82
C ASP A 228 -10.16 -5.69 -11.55
N ALA A 229 -11.13 -5.88 -12.45
CA ALA A 229 -11.79 -4.77 -13.15
C ALA A 229 -12.57 -3.85 -12.18
N GLU A 230 -13.23 -4.42 -11.17
CA GLU A 230 -13.91 -3.61 -10.14
C GLU A 230 -12.91 -2.88 -9.23
N ALA A 231 -11.82 -3.55 -8.81
CA ALA A 231 -10.75 -2.91 -8.06
C ALA A 231 -10.11 -1.76 -8.86
N ALA A 232 -9.82 -1.97 -10.15
CA ALA A 232 -9.30 -0.96 -11.05
C ALA A 232 -10.29 0.20 -11.27
N ARG A 233 -11.61 -0.06 -11.26
CA ARG A 233 -12.65 0.97 -11.32
C ARG A 233 -12.64 1.84 -10.06
N ILE A 234 -12.53 1.23 -8.87
CA ILE A 234 -12.43 1.97 -7.60
C ILE A 234 -11.17 2.84 -7.60
N GLU A 235 -10.03 2.30 -8.02
CA GLU A 235 -8.79 3.08 -8.15
C GLU A 235 -8.94 4.22 -9.16
N TRP A 236 -9.62 3.98 -10.28
CA TRP A 236 -9.91 4.99 -11.29
C TRP A 236 -10.76 6.14 -10.71
N VAL A 237 -11.77 5.84 -9.88
CA VAL A 237 -12.60 6.86 -9.21
C VAL A 237 -11.73 7.72 -8.30
N THR A 238 -10.91 7.11 -7.45
CA THR A 238 -9.99 7.83 -6.56
C THR A 238 -9.06 8.74 -7.35
N LYS A 239 -8.37 8.22 -8.38
CA LYS A 239 -7.47 9.03 -9.22
C LYS A 239 -8.18 10.20 -9.89
N ARG A 240 -9.43 10.02 -10.32
CA ARG A 240 -10.23 11.08 -10.93
C ARG A 240 -10.65 12.16 -9.95
N LEU A 241 -10.95 11.79 -8.70
CA LEU A 241 -11.28 12.77 -7.65
C LEU A 241 -10.07 13.57 -7.20
N VAL A 242 -8.90 12.92 -7.12
CA VAL A 242 -7.62 13.60 -6.87
C VAL A 242 -7.31 14.59 -7.98
N GLU A 243 -7.38 14.15 -9.24
CA GLU A 243 -7.12 15.00 -10.40
C GLU A 243 -8.11 16.17 -10.48
N HIS A 244 -9.38 15.95 -10.12
CA HIS A 244 -10.38 17.01 -10.04
C HIS A 244 -9.99 18.06 -8.99
N GLY A 245 -9.57 17.64 -7.79
CA GLY A 245 -9.09 18.55 -6.74
C GLY A 245 -7.90 19.36 -7.20
N ARG A 246 -6.90 18.69 -7.78
CA ARG A 246 -5.67 19.31 -8.30
C ARG A 246 -5.97 20.37 -9.35
N ILE A 247 -6.70 20.02 -10.42
CA ILE A 247 -7.06 20.96 -11.48
C ILE A 247 -7.92 22.10 -10.93
N ARG A 248 -8.86 21.81 -10.03
CA ARG A 248 -9.75 22.85 -9.49
C ARG A 248 -8.98 23.87 -8.67
N ALA A 249 -8.08 23.43 -7.79
CA ALA A 249 -7.19 24.31 -7.04
C ALA A 249 -6.33 25.18 -7.97
N GLU A 250 -5.65 24.57 -8.95
CA GLU A 250 -4.84 25.30 -9.94
C GLU A 250 -5.68 26.34 -10.69
N SER A 251 -6.91 25.98 -11.10
CA SER A 251 -7.82 26.89 -11.82
C SER A 251 -8.27 28.11 -11.01
N LEU A 252 -8.24 28.00 -9.69
CA LEU A 252 -8.64 29.06 -8.76
C LEU A 252 -7.45 29.86 -8.21
N GLY A 253 -6.22 29.46 -8.54
CA GLY A 253 -5.00 30.16 -8.10
C GLY A 253 -4.27 29.53 -6.90
N TRP A 254 -4.65 28.32 -6.48
CA TRP A 254 -3.95 27.57 -5.43
C TRP A 254 -3.10 26.44 -6.00
N THR A 255 -2.08 26.04 -5.25
CA THR A 255 -1.10 25.04 -5.69
C THR A 255 -1.68 23.62 -5.70
N ASP A 256 -2.58 23.34 -4.77
CA ASP A 256 -3.13 22.01 -4.50
C ASP A 256 -4.45 22.13 -3.72
N VAL A 257 -5.16 21.01 -3.59
CA VAL A 257 -6.48 21.00 -2.92
C VAL A 257 -6.38 21.25 -1.41
N TYR A 258 -5.24 20.96 -0.79
CA TYR A 258 -5.02 21.20 0.63
C TYR A 258 -4.96 22.71 0.93
N THR A 259 -4.14 23.45 0.19
CA THR A 259 -4.02 24.91 0.34
C THR A 259 -5.33 25.64 0.01
N LEU A 260 -6.06 25.19 -1.02
CA LEU A 260 -7.40 25.67 -1.37
C LEU A 260 -8.38 25.49 -0.20
N THR A 261 -8.48 24.28 0.33
CA THR A 261 -9.46 23.98 1.39
C THR A 261 -9.11 24.65 2.72
N LYS A 262 -7.82 24.92 2.98
CA LYS A 262 -7.39 25.75 4.11
C LYS A 262 -7.75 27.22 3.92
N ALA A 263 -7.59 27.79 2.73
CA ALA A 263 -8.03 29.15 2.45
C ALA A 263 -9.55 29.30 2.65
N PHE A 264 -10.33 28.31 2.23
CA PHE A 264 -11.78 28.30 2.46
C PHE A 264 -12.17 28.10 3.92
N ALA A 265 -11.40 27.31 4.68
CA ALA A 265 -11.58 27.18 6.12
C ALA A 265 -11.28 28.50 6.86
N GLU A 266 -10.28 29.26 6.42
CA GLU A 266 -10.03 30.62 6.94
C GLU A 266 -11.21 31.54 6.64
N ARG A 267 -11.71 31.56 5.40
CA ARG A 267 -12.87 32.40 5.07
C ARG A 267 -14.12 32.00 5.87
N ALA A 268 -14.33 30.71 6.11
CA ALA A 268 -15.40 30.25 6.98
C ALA A 268 -15.20 30.70 8.44
N ALA A 269 -13.96 30.67 8.95
CA ALA A 269 -13.63 31.16 10.29
C ALA A 269 -13.89 32.67 10.44
N GLU A 270 -13.50 33.45 9.43
CA GLU A 270 -13.76 34.90 9.37
C GLU A 270 -15.27 35.17 9.39
N GLU A 271 -16.02 34.62 8.43
CA GLU A 271 -17.44 34.91 8.25
C GLU A 271 -18.35 34.37 9.38
N LEU A 272 -18.04 33.19 9.91
CA LEU A 272 -18.90 32.53 10.93
C LEU A 272 -18.53 32.92 12.36
N TRP A 273 -17.37 33.55 12.58
CA TRP A 273 -16.87 33.84 13.91
C TRP A 273 -16.19 35.20 13.99
N GLY A 274 -15.06 35.37 13.28
CA GLY A 274 -14.18 36.53 13.43
C GLY A 274 -14.80 37.87 13.07
N THR A 275 -15.78 37.93 12.17
CA THR A 275 -16.54 39.15 11.81
C THR A 275 -17.99 39.08 12.29
N ALA A 276 -18.29 38.18 13.22
CA ALA A 276 -19.62 37.90 13.73
C ALA A 276 -19.75 38.22 15.24
N GLY A 277 -18.93 39.14 15.75
CA GLY A 277 -18.92 39.57 17.15
C GLY A 277 -18.01 38.75 18.06
N HIS A 278 -17.07 37.97 17.52
CA HIS A 278 -16.20 37.09 18.30
C HIS A 278 -14.70 37.34 18.06
N ARG A 279 -13.84 36.76 18.91
CA ARG A 279 -12.38 36.91 18.85
C ARG A 279 -11.74 35.79 18.06
N LEU A 280 -10.93 36.14 17.05
CA LEU A 280 -10.26 35.17 16.17
C LEU A 280 -8.78 35.53 15.94
N SER A 281 -7.89 34.55 16.09
CA SER A 281 -6.51 34.62 15.63
C SER A 281 -6.26 33.49 14.63
N ILE A 282 -5.67 33.81 13.47
CA ILE A 282 -5.28 32.83 12.44
C ILE A 282 -3.76 32.67 12.47
N VAL A 283 -3.29 31.44 12.70
CA VAL A 283 -1.87 31.10 12.69
C VAL A 283 -1.55 30.27 11.44
N ARG A 284 -0.65 30.77 10.60
CA ARG A 284 -0.24 30.23 9.29
C ARG A 284 1.21 29.75 9.33
N PRO A 285 1.47 28.51 9.79
CA PRO A 285 2.81 27.93 9.70
C PRO A 285 3.19 27.55 8.26
N SER A 286 4.49 27.56 7.96
CA SER A 286 5.07 26.94 6.75
C SER A 286 5.26 25.42 6.91
N ILE A 287 6.22 24.81 6.19
CA ILE A 287 6.49 23.37 6.27
C ILE A 287 7.05 23.06 7.66
N ILE A 288 6.25 22.37 8.47
CA ILE A 288 6.62 22.07 9.86
C ILE A 288 7.49 20.83 9.92
N GLU A 289 8.71 20.99 10.44
CA GLU A 289 9.68 19.92 10.64
C GLU A 289 9.98 19.68 12.13
N SER A 290 10.99 18.86 12.43
CA SER A 290 11.29 18.42 13.80
C SER A 290 11.53 19.56 14.78
N ALA A 291 11.27 19.32 16.05
CA ALA A 291 11.54 20.32 17.10
C ALA A 291 13.01 20.76 17.09
N LEU A 292 13.25 22.06 17.23
CA LEU A 292 14.60 22.59 17.45
C LEU A 292 15.03 22.32 18.90
N ARG A 293 14.15 22.63 19.86
CA ARG A 293 14.45 22.55 21.30
C ARG A 293 13.45 21.65 22.04
N HIS A 294 12.15 21.88 21.88
CA HIS A 294 11.11 21.27 22.75
C HIS A 294 10.11 20.39 21.97
N PRO A 295 9.64 19.23 22.48
CA PRO A 295 9.89 18.64 23.80
C PRO A 295 11.27 18.00 23.96
N VAL A 296 11.88 17.62 22.86
CA VAL A 296 13.30 17.27 22.76
C VAL A 296 13.80 17.66 21.37
N PRO A 297 15.07 18.05 21.19
CA PRO A 297 15.64 18.33 19.88
C PRO A 297 15.44 17.13 18.94
N GLY A 298 14.96 17.40 17.73
CA GLY A 298 14.75 16.39 16.69
C GLY A 298 13.46 15.59 16.84
N TRP A 299 12.60 15.92 17.82
CA TRP A 299 11.32 15.24 17.98
C TRP A 299 10.43 15.36 16.73
N LEU A 300 9.91 14.21 16.28
CA LEU A 300 9.08 14.08 15.09
C LEU A 300 8.08 12.91 15.25
N ASP A 301 6.82 13.11 14.87
CA ASP A 301 5.80 12.04 14.88
C ASP A 301 5.70 11.35 13.51
N GLY A 302 6.69 10.51 13.17
CA GLY A 302 6.80 9.87 11.85
C GLY A 302 7.29 10.83 10.75
N PHE A 303 7.46 10.33 9.52
CA PHE A 303 7.95 11.16 8.42
C PHE A 303 6.98 12.28 8.06
N LYS A 304 7.52 13.49 7.85
CA LYS A 304 6.83 14.72 7.47
C LYS A 304 7.00 15.02 5.99
N VAL A 305 6.70 16.25 5.62
CA VAL A 305 6.58 16.65 4.22
C VAL A 305 7.92 16.52 3.52
N ALA A 306 9.04 17.00 4.07
CA ALA A 306 10.33 16.90 3.38
C ALA A 306 11.02 15.53 3.51
N ASP A 307 10.82 14.82 4.62
CA ASP A 307 11.61 13.62 4.93
C ASP A 307 11.60 12.49 3.88
N PRO A 308 10.47 12.15 3.23
CA PRO A 308 10.45 11.13 2.19
C PRO A 308 11.39 11.48 1.03
N LEU A 309 11.50 12.76 0.68
CA LEU A 309 12.41 13.26 -0.35
C LEU A 309 13.86 13.17 0.13
N ILE A 310 14.14 13.62 1.36
CA ILE A 310 15.46 13.57 1.98
C ILE A 310 15.97 12.11 2.05
N MET A 311 15.12 11.19 2.51
CA MET A 311 15.44 9.76 2.61
C MET A 311 15.59 9.09 1.24
N ALA A 312 14.80 9.48 0.24
CA ALA A 312 14.95 8.97 -1.12
C ALA A 312 16.27 9.41 -1.75
N TYR A 313 16.70 10.65 -1.49
CA TYR A 313 18.03 11.13 -1.87
C TYR A 313 19.14 10.33 -1.16
N GLY A 314 19.07 10.16 0.15
CA GLY A 314 20.05 9.38 0.93
C GLY A 314 20.15 7.91 0.50
N ARG A 315 19.08 7.35 -0.10
CA ARG A 315 19.08 6.01 -0.71
C ARG A 315 19.55 5.98 -2.17
N GLY A 316 20.02 7.11 -2.71
CA GLY A 316 20.46 7.21 -4.11
C GLY A 316 19.32 7.07 -5.13
N GLN A 317 18.05 7.20 -4.71
CA GLN A 317 16.88 7.01 -5.57
C GLN A 317 16.52 8.25 -6.40
N LEU A 318 17.14 9.40 -6.09
CA LEU A 318 16.90 10.69 -6.73
C LEU A 318 18.17 11.18 -7.44
N PRO A 319 18.48 10.68 -8.65
CA PRO A 319 19.67 11.11 -9.39
C PRO A 319 19.63 12.58 -9.79
N GLU A 320 18.42 13.13 -9.98
CA GLU A 320 18.16 14.51 -10.37
C GLU A 320 16.79 14.94 -9.83
N PHE A 321 16.59 16.23 -9.54
CA PHE A 321 15.31 16.75 -9.04
C PHE A 321 14.93 18.10 -9.67
N PRO A 322 13.66 18.31 -10.09
CA PRO A 322 13.22 19.54 -10.76
C PRO A 322 12.88 20.67 -9.78
N GLY A 323 13.88 21.19 -9.07
CA GLY A 323 13.77 22.37 -8.20
C GLY A 323 14.34 23.62 -8.85
N VAL A 324 13.87 24.80 -8.43
CA VAL A 324 14.55 26.07 -8.71
C VAL A 324 15.55 26.30 -7.57
N PRO A 325 16.87 26.34 -7.83
CA PRO A 325 17.86 26.39 -6.75
C PRO A 325 17.69 27.64 -5.86
N ASP A 326 17.29 28.75 -6.46
CA ASP A 326 17.17 30.06 -5.80
C ASP A 326 15.81 30.27 -5.12
N SER A 327 14.85 29.33 -5.24
CA SER A 327 13.57 29.46 -4.54
C SER A 327 13.77 29.27 -3.04
N ILE A 328 13.10 30.11 -2.25
CA ILE A 328 13.11 29.99 -0.80
C ILE A 328 12.20 28.82 -0.40
N LEU A 329 12.78 27.89 0.34
CA LEU A 329 12.07 26.78 0.95
C LEU A 329 11.69 27.16 2.38
N ASP A 330 10.43 27.52 2.59
CA ASP A 330 9.93 27.89 3.90
C ASP A 330 9.68 26.66 4.79
N VAL A 331 10.63 26.42 5.69
CA VAL A 331 10.59 25.40 6.75
C VAL A 331 10.51 26.08 8.12
N ILE A 332 9.88 25.44 9.08
CA ILE A 332 9.79 25.91 10.47
C ILE A 332 9.81 24.74 11.48
N PRO A 333 10.58 24.82 12.58
CA PRO A 333 10.50 23.84 13.66
C PRO A 333 9.14 23.82 14.36
N VAL A 334 8.64 22.63 14.73
CA VAL A 334 7.31 22.48 15.36
C VAL A 334 7.16 23.25 16.69
N ASP A 335 8.22 23.38 17.48
CA ASP A 335 8.19 24.13 18.74
C ASP A 335 7.94 25.62 18.54
N PHE A 336 8.43 26.20 17.43
CA PHE A 336 8.16 27.59 17.10
C PHE A 336 6.68 27.80 16.79
N VAL A 337 6.08 26.86 16.03
CA VAL A 337 4.65 26.89 15.72
C VAL A 337 3.80 26.73 16.98
N VAL A 338 4.16 25.80 17.86
CA VAL A 338 3.45 25.59 19.13
C VAL A 338 3.54 26.82 20.02
N ASN A 339 4.73 27.41 20.15
CA ASN A 339 4.94 28.62 20.94
C ASN A 339 4.14 29.80 20.38
N ALA A 340 4.08 29.97 19.05
CA ALA A 340 3.24 30.99 18.42
C ALA A 340 1.74 30.77 18.64
N ILE A 341 1.26 29.52 18.57
CA ILE A 341 -0.15 29.16 18.86
C ILE A 341 -0.51 29.54 20.30
N LEU A 342 0.35 29.20 21.27
CA LEU A 342 0.10 29.50 22.68
C LEU A 342 0.24 30.99 22.98
N ALA A 343 1.19 31.68 22.36
CA ALA A 343 1.31 33.13 22.48
C ALA A 343 0.06 33.84 21.93
N ALA A 344 -0.47 33.38 20.81
CA ALA A 344 -1.73 33.88 20.26
C ALA A 344 -2.90 33.59 21.22
N ALA A 345 -2.99 32.39 21.80
CA ALA A 345 -4.03 32.02 22.76
C ALA A 345 -4.01 32.87 24.04
N VAL A 346 -2.81 33.26 24.50
CA VAL A 346 -2.60 34.11 25.69
C VAL A 346 -2.83 35.60 25.39
N THR A 347 -2.84 35.98 24.11
CA THR A 347 -3.01 37.36 23.63
C THR A 347 -4.23 37.45 22.70
N PRO A 348 -5.47 37.46 23.27
CA PRO A 348 -6.69 37.44 22.47
C PRO A 348 -6.77 38.59 21.47
N ALA A 349 -7.25 38.28 20.27
CA ALA A 349 -7.55 39.31 19.28
C ALA A 349 -8.69 40.22 19.78
N PRO A 350 -8.76 41.48 19.30
CA PRO A 350 -9.95 42.29 19.48
C PRO A 350 -11.18 41.61 18.86
N VAL A 351 -12.36 41.99 19.36
CA VAL A 351 -13.64 41.54 18.78
C VAL A 351 -13.79 42.15 17.39
N ASP A 352 -14.30 41.37 16.42
CA ASP A 352 -14.53 41.79 15.02
C ASP A 352 -13.28 42.14 14.20
N GLU A 353 -12.08 42.01 14.78
CA GLU A 353 -10.80 42.28 14.12
C GLU A 353 -9.86 41.07 14.24
N PRO A 354 -9.93 40.11 13.31
CA PRO A 354 -9.06 38.94 13.34
C PRO A 354 -7.58 39.29 13.24
N ASN A 355 -6.75 38.65 14.08
CA ASN A 355 -5.30 38.74 13.98
C ASN A 355 -4.73 37.65 13.06
N TYR A 356 -3.69 37.97 12.30
CA TYR A 356 -3.02 37.03 11.38
C TYR A 356 -1.54 36.92 11.75
N TYR A 357 -1.07 35.69 11.91
CA TYR A 357 0.31 35.38 12.25
C TYR A 357 0.88 34.35 11.27
N GLN A 358 1.96 34.68 10.56
CA GLN A 358 2.70 33.77 9.70
C GLN A 358 3.93 33.27 10.44
N VAL A 359 3.97 31.97 10.73
CA VAL A 359 5.13 31.33 11.38
C VAL A 359 6.01 30.73 10.30
N VAL A 360 6.87 31.59 9.75
CA VAL A 360 7.60 31.40 8.49
C VAL A 360 9.01 31.94 8.61
N SER A 361 9.94 31.47 7.79
CA SER A 361 11.35 31.87 7.85
C SER A 361 11.79 32.73 6.67
N GLY A 362 11.07 32.68 5.55
CA GLY A 362 11.53 33.18 4.26
C GLY A 362 11.91 34.65 4.19
N ALA A 363 11.24 35.53 4.94
CA ALA A 363 11.56 36.97 4.92
C ALA A 363 12.81 37.33 5.74
N ARG A 364 12.98 36.76 6.93
CA ARG A 364 14.01 37.17 7.91
C ARG A 364 15.15 36.18 8.09
N ASN A 365 14.95 34.91 7.77
CA ASN A 365 15.97 33.85 7.83
C ASN A 365 15.80 32.87 6.64
N PRO A 366 15.98 33.34 5.39
CA PRO A 366 15.67 32.56 4.19
C PRO A 366 16.53 31.29 4.09
N LEU A 367 15.90 30.19 3.67
CA LEU A 367 16.56 28.94 3.31
C LEU A 367 16.39 28.67 1.81
N PRO A 368 17.33 29.09 0.95
CA PRO A 368 17.30 28.73 -0.46
C PRO A 368 17.35 27.21 -0.67
N PHE A 369 16.66 26.72 -1.70
CA PHE A 369 16.59 25.28 -1.98
C PHE A 369 17.98 24.67 -2.23
N HIS A 370 18.90 25.40 -2.87
CA HIS A 370 20.28 24.94 -3.05
C HIS A 370 21.01 24.75 -1.71
N SER A 371 20.79 25.61 -0.72
CA SER A 371 21.39 25.50 0.62
C SER A 371 20.83 24.31 1.39
N MET A 372 19.53 24.05 1.28
CA MET A 372 18.93 22.82 1.82
C MET A 372 19.54 21.57 1.17
N TYR A 373 19.68 21.58 -0.16
CA TYR A 373 20.31 20.49 -0.89
C TYR A 373 21.77 20.25 -0.46
N GLU A 374 22.56 21.31 -0.30
CA GLU A 374 23.94 21.22 0.17
C GLU A 374 24.04 20.58 1.55
N ASN A 375 23.16 20.98 2.47
CA ASN A 375 23.05 20.36 3.81
C ASN A 375 22.74 18.85 3.72
N VAL A 376 21.74 18.47 2.93
CA VAL A 376 21.35 17.06 2.74
C VAL A 376 22.51 16.26 2.12
N LYS A 377 23.16 16.82 1.09
CA LYS A 377 24.31 16.21 0.42
C LYS A 377 25.47 16.01 1.40
N GLU A 378 25.83 17.03 2.15
CA GLU A 378 26.91 16.99 3.14
C GLU A 378 26.65 15.87 4.15
N PHE A 379 25.44 15.84 4.72
CA PHE A 379 25.07 14.87 5.75
C PHE A 379 25.20 13.43 5.26
N PHE A 380 24.61 13.09 4.10
CA PHE A 380 24.65 11.72 3.57
C PHE A 380 26.00 11.34 2.95
N THR A 381 26.83 12.32 2.58
CA THR A 381 28.23 12.05 2.21
C THR A 381 29.04 11.62 3.43
N LYS A 382 28.83 12.29 4.58
CA LYS A 382 29.47 11.93 5.87
C LYS A 382 28.87 10.66 6.49
N ASN A 383 27.58 10.43 6.30
CA ASN A 383 26.80 9.33 6.89
C ASN A 383 26.08 8.51 5.81
N PRO A 384 26.81 7.77 4.95
CA PRO A 384 26.20 7.05 3.85
C PRO A 384 25.27 5.94 4.34
N MET A 385 24.15 5.77 3.64
CA MET A 385 23.19 4.71 3.94
C MET A 385 23.76 3.34 3.54
N PRO A 386 23.48 2.27 4.31
CA PRO A 386 23.97 0.93 3.99
C PRO A 386 23.23 0.33 2.78
N HIS A 387 23.97 -0.39 1.93
CA HIS A 387 23.44 -1.20 0.83
C HIS A 387 24.29 -2.48 0.70
N ASP A 388 23.68 -3.55 0.17
CA ASP A 388 24.34 -4.84 -0.10
C ASP A 388 25.68 -4.72 -0.87
N ASP A 389 25.81 -3.75 -1.78
CA ASP A 389 27.02 -3.53 -2.60
C ASP A 389 28.00 -2.49 -1.99
N GLY A 390 27.76 -2.07 -0.75
CA GLY A 390 28.55 -1.05 -0.05
C GLY A 390 27.78 0.22 0.30
N PRO A 391 28.40 1.21 0.94
CA PRO A 391 27.75 2.48 1.30
C PRO A 391 27.29 3.24 0.05
N ILE A 392 26.05 3.73 0.08
CA ILE A 392 25.45 4.46 -1.05
C ILE A 392 26.19 5.79 -1.27
N GLN A 393 26.63 6.00 -2.51
CA GLN A 393 27.18 7.29 -2.96
C GLN A 393 26.03 8.18 -3.44
N VAL A 394 25.80 9.31 -2.77
CA VAL A 394 24.71 10.21 -3.13
C VAL A 394 25.01 11.02 -4.39
N PRO A 395 24.02 11.25 -5.26
CA PRO A 395 24.22 11.95 -6.53
C PRO A 395 24.43 13.46 -6.34
N SER A 396 25.13 14.10 -7.27
CA SER A 396 25.21 15.57 -7.33
C SER A 396 24.15 16.14 -8.28
N TRP A 397 23.21 16.93 -7.74
CA TRP A 397 22.14 17.57 -8.52
C TRP A 397 22.67 18.76 -9.30
N ARG A 398 22.15 18.93 -10.51
CA ARG A 398 22.48 20.05 -11.40
C ARG A 398 21.31 21.02 -11.58
N PHE A 399 20.17 20.73 -10.96
CA PHE A 399 18.92 21.48 -11.07
C PHE A 399 18.52 21.81 -12.52
N PRO A 400 18.44 20.81 -13.42
CA PRO A 400 17.92 21.06 -14.76
C PRO A 400 16.46 21.51 -14.66
N GLY A 401 16.10 22.53 -15.45
CA GLY A 401 14.75 23.07 -15.43
C GLY A 401 13.67 21.99 -15.65
N GLY A 402 12.51 22.15 -14.98
CA GLY A 402 11.49 21.09 -14.86
C GLY A 402 11.06 20.44 -16.18
N ARG A 403 11.00 21.20 -17.29
CA ARG A 403 10.68 20.67 -18.63
C ARG A 403 11.69 19.64 -19.15
N SER A 404 12.97 19.79 -18.81
CA SER A 404 14.03 18.87 -19.22
C SER A 404 13.93 17.54 -18.46
N VAL A 405 13.70 17.61 -17.16
CA VAL A 405 13.47 16.45 -16.29
C VAL A 405 12.23 15.68 -16.75
N GLU A 406 11.13 16.37 -17.01
CA GLU A 406 9.89 15.74 -17.43
C GLU A 406 10.03 15.01 -18.78
N ARG A 407 10.72 15.61 -19.75
CA ARG A 407 11.01 14.95 -21.04
C ARG A 407 11.87 13.69 -20.86
N THR A 408 12.88 13.78 -19.99
CA THR A 408 13.78 12.66 -19.71
C THR A 408 13.05 11.51 -19.02
N LEU A 409 12.23 11.82 -18.00
CA LEU A 409 11.38 10.84 -17.32
C LEU A 409 10.43 10.14 -18.29
N ARG A 410 9.69 10.90 -19.10
CA ARG A 410 8.77 10.35 -20.11
C ARG A 410 9.48 9.41 -21.10
N LEU A 411 10.71 9.74 -21.51
CA LEU A 411 11.50 8.88 -22.39
C LEU A 411 11.93 7.59 -21.67
N GLN A 412 12.45 7.70 -20.44
CA GLN A 412 12.91 6.55 -19.67
C GLN A 412 11.78 5.57 -19.34
N GLU A 413 10.59 6.08 -19.04
CA GLU A 413 9.40 5.26 -18.80
C GLU A 413 8.96 4.51 -20.06
N ARG A 414 8.87 5.20 -21.20
CA ARG A 414 8.55 4.54 -22.48
C ARG A 414 9.53 3.43 -22.82
N LEU A 415 10.82 3.65 -22.56
CA LEU A 415 11.86 2.63 -22.75
C LEU A 415 11.69 1.47 -21.78
N ALA A 416 11.37 1.75 -20.51
CA ALA A 416 11.13 0.72 -19.51
C ALA A 416 9.88 -0.12 -19.83
N ASP A 417 8.79 0.50 -20.26
CA ASP A 417 7.55 -0.19 -20.67
C ASP A 417 7.73 -1.03 -21.94
N ALA A 418 8.53 -0.52 -22.90
CA ALA A 418 8.90 -1.28 -24.08
C ALA A 418 9.78 -2.49 -23.72
N ALA A 419 10.73 -2.33 -22.80
CA ALA A 419 11.57 -3.42 -22.31
C ALA A 419 10.78 -4.47 -21.53
N ASP A 420 9.85 -4.05 -20.66
CA ASP A 420 8.97 -4.95 -19.91
C ASP A 420 8.07 -5.75 -20.87
N SER A 421 7.50 -5.08 -21.87
CA SER A 421 6.72 -5.73 -22.94
C SER A 421 7.53 -6.75 -23.74
N ALA A 422 8.83 -6.51 -23.93
CA ALA A 422 9.72 -7.44 -24.63
C ALA A 422 10.07 -8.64 -23.75
N VAL A 423 10.41 -8.43 -22.48
CA VAL A 423 10.75 -9.49 -21.52
C VAL A 423 9.54 -10.40 -21.24
N ALA A 424 8.34 -9.84 -21.16
CA ALA A 424 7.10 -10.62 -21.00
C ALA A 424 6.81 -11.59 -22.18
N ARG A 425 7.43 -11.39 -23.35
CA ARG A 425 7.33 -12.28 -24.52
C ARG A 425 8.45 -13.31 -24.60
N MET A 426 9.46 -13.24 -23.73
CA MET A 426 10.58 -14.17 -23.72
C MET A 426 10.30 -15.39 -22.83
N PRO A 427 10.96 -16.53 -23.07
CA PRO A 427 10.86 -17.69 -22.19
C PRO A 427 11.30 -17.37 -20.75
N SER A 428 10.57 -17.89 -19.76
CA SER A 428 10.95 -17.79 -18.34
C SER A 428 12.21 -18.64 -18.09
N THR A 429 13.32 -17.97 -17.84
CA THR A 429 14.63 -18.54 -17.50
C THR A 429 15.17 -17.77 -16.30
N THR A 430 16.13 -18.32 -15.57
CA THR A 430 16.78 -17.62 -14.45
C THR A 430 17.30 -16.22 -14.84
N ARG A 431 17.81 -16.08 -16.07
CA ARG A 431 18.27 -14.78 -16.62
C ARG A 431 17.13 -13.81 -16.89
N THR A 432 16.05 -14.24 -17.53
CA THR A 432 14.91 -13.37 -17.83
C THR A 432 14.14 -12.97 -16.57
N ARG A 433 14.07 -13.86 -15.56
CA ARG A 433 13.55 -13.53 -14.21
C ARG A 433 14.41 -12.44 -13.53
N ALA A 434 15.74 -12.56 -13.58
CA ALA A 434 16.64 -11.52 -13.05
C ALA A 434 16.46 -10.17 -13.78
N TRP A 435 16.35 -10.17 -15.11
CA TRP A 435 16.07 -8.95 -15.87
C TRP A 435 14.71 -8.33 -15.52
N THR A 436 13.68 -9.16 -15.33
CA THR A 436 12.36 -8.70 -14.89
C THR A 436 12.47 -7.97 -13.55
N GLN A 437 13.22 -8.52 -12.59
CA GLN A 437 13.45 -7.90 -11.29
C GLN A 437 14.15 -6.54 -11.43
N THR A 438 15.19 -6.44 -12.26
CA THR A 438 15.90 -5.18 -12.51
C THR A 438 15.01 -4.14 -13.18
N LEU A 439 14.22 -4.53 -14.19
CA LEU A 439 13.27 -3.62 -14.85
C LEU A 439 12.19 -3.12 -13.90
N HIS A 440 11.66 -3.99 -13.05
CA HIS A 440 10.68 -3.62 -12.02
C HIS A 440 11.26 -2.65 -10.98
N GLN A 441 12.51 -2.83 -10.56
CA GLN A 441 13.19 -1.88 -9.68
C GLN A 441 13.33 -0.52 -10.37
N ARG A 442 13.71 -0.51 -11.65
CA ARG A 442 13.85 0.72 -12.45
C ARG A 442 12.51 1.44 -12.64
N GLN A 443 11.44 0.74 -13.04
CA GLN A 443 10.10 1.32 -13.19
C GLN A 443 9.59 1.90 -11.87
N ARG A 444 9.77 1.20 -10.74
CA ARG A 444 9.42 1.72 -9.42
C ARG A 444 10.20 2.99 -9.07
N GLY A 445 11.50 3.02 -9.37
CA GLY A 445 12.33 4.23 -9.18
C GLY A 445 11.84 5.42 -10.00
N LEU A 446 11.49 5.20 -11.28
CA LEU A 446 10.93 6.26 -12.14
C LEU A 446 9.58 6.77 -11.63
N GLN A 447 8.68 5.87 -11.24
CA GLN A 447 7.38 6.22 -10.67
C GLN A 447 7.54 7.03 -9.37
N GLN A 448 8.47 6.64 -8.51
CA GLN A 448 8.76 7.35 -7.27
C GLN A 448 9.36 8.74 -7.54
N LEU A 449 10.28 8.86 -8.49
CA LEU A 449 10.85 10.14 -8.91
C LEU A 449 9.78 11.08 -9.48
N ARG A 450 8.86 10.57 -10.32
CA ARG A 450 7.72 11.34 -10.82
C ARG A 450 6.79 11.78 -9.70
N TYR A 451 6.43 10.87 -8.81
CA TYR A 451 5.58 11.17 -7.66
C TYR A 451 6.15 12.33 -6.84
N PHE A 452 7.43 12.29 -6.50
CA PHE A 452 8.07 13.39 -5.76
C PHE A 452 8.19 14.68 -6.57
N ALA A 453 8.55 14.58 -7.85
CA ALA A 453 8.63 15.74 -8.73
C ALA A 453 7.30 16.46 -8.87
N GLU A 454 6.18 15.73 -8.96
CA GLU A 454 4.83 16.28 -9.04
C GLU A 454 4.38 16.85 -7.69
N LEU A 455 4.53 16.08 -6.60
CA LEU A 455 4.06 16.43 -5.27
C LEU A 455 4.71 17.72 -4.73
N TYR A 456 6.02 17.87 -4.91
CA TYR A 456 6.76 19.01 -4.36
C TYR A 456 6.91 20.17 -5.34
N ARG A 457 6.46 20.02 -6.60
CA ARG A 457 6.67 21.00 -7.69
C ARG A 457 6.35 22.43 -7.25
N ALA A 458 5.19 22.62 -6.61
CA ALA A 458 4.71 23.94 -6.22
C ALA A 458 5.52 24.56 -5.07
N TYR A 459 6.12 23.74 -4.22
CA TYR A 459 6.88 24.17 -3.04
C TYR A 459 8.35 24.48 -3.35
N VAL A 460 8.92 23.85 -4.38
CA VAL A 460 10.33 24.05 -4.80
C VAL A 460 10.47 24.99 -6.00
N GLN A 461 9.37 25.62 -6.41
CA GLN A 461 9.30 26.59 -7.50
C GLN A 461 8.52 27.84 -7.06
N THR A 462 8.40 28.06 -5.75
CA THR A 462 7.70 29.24 -5.23
C THR A 462 8.54 30.50 -5.40
N GLU A 463 7.88 31.59 -5.82
CA GLU A 463 8.45 32.94 -5.83
C GLU A 463 7.77 33.82 -4.75
N LEU A 464 7.20 33.18 -3.72
CA LEU A 464 6.61 33.84 -2.57
C LEU A 464 7.63 34.06 -1.46
N ILE A 465 7.53 35.22 -0.83
CA ILE A 465 8.21 35.55 0.42
C ILE A 465 7.12 35.83 1.44
N PHE A 466 7.05 35.01 2.49
CA PHE A 466 6.06 35.20 3.54
C PHE A 466 6.58 36.20 4.58
N ASP A 467 5.79 37.25 4.83
CA ASP A 467 6.03 38.27 5.86
C ASP A 467 5.68 37.73 7.25
N ASP A 468 6.47 38.06 8.28
CA ASP A 468 6.29 37.60 9.67
C ASP A 468 6.26 38.75 10.71
N ARG A 469 5.98 39.99 10.29
CA ARG A 469 6.01 41.18 11.16
C ARG A 469 5.08 41.12 12.37
N ASN A 470 3.84 40.66 12.22
CA ASN A 470 2.89 40.47 13.30
C ASN A 470 3.32 39.30 14.20
N ALA A 471 3.81 38.19 13.62
CA ALA A 471 4.36 37.09 14.39
C ALA A 471 5.58 37.53 15.24
N LEU A 472 6.46 38.37 14.68
CA LEU A 472 7.56 38.99 15.42
C LEU A 472 7.07 39.94 16.51
N ALA A 473 6.05 40.75 16.24
CA ALA A 473 5.45 41.61 17.26
C ALA A 473 4.86 40.78 18.42
N LEU A 474 4.20 39.66 18.12
CA LEU A 474 3.71 38.70 19.10
C LEU A 474 4.85 38.02 19.87
N HIS A 475 5.95 37.65 19.20
CA HIS A 475 7.14 37.15 19.89
C HIS A 475 7.71 38.20 20.86
N ASN A 476 7.71 39.47 20.45
CA ASN A 476 8.27 40.56 21.24
C ASN A 476 7.43 40.92 22.46
N SER A 477 6.14 40.57 22.50
CA SER A 477 5.30 40.74 23.69
C SER A 477 5.58 39.72 24.80
N ILE A 478 6.31 38.64 24.50
CA ILE A 478 6.70 37.63 25.49
C ILE A 478 7.73 38.23 26.46
N PRO A 479 7.57 38.07 27.79
CA PRO A 479 8.58 38.46 28.78
C PRO A 479 9.96 37.86 28.49
N ALA A 480 11.03 38.65 28.68
CA ALA A 480 12.38 38.30 28.24
C ALA A 480 12.90 36.99 28.87
N GLU A 481 12.56 36.75 30.13
CA GLU A 481 12.89 35.56 30.91
C GLU A 481 12.23 34.28 30.38
N LEU A 482 11.11 34.41 29.65
CA LEU A 482 10.39 33.28 29.07
C LEU A 482 10.82 33.00 27.62
N LYS A 483 11.45 33.95 26.92
CA LYS A 483 11.80 33.82 25.49
C LYS A 483 12.74 32.65 25.20
N ALA A 484 13.60 32.24 26.14
CA ALA A 484 14.49 31.10 25.93
C ALA A 484 13.73 29.77 25.70
N ASP A 485 12.58 29.60 26.37
CA ASP A 485 11.73 28.41 26.29
C ASP A 485 10.51 28.60 25.37
N ARG A 486 9.85 29.76 25.48
CA ARG A 486 8.58 30.09 24.80
C ARG A 486 8.77 31.00 23.58
N GLY A 487 9.99 31.42 23.27
CA GLY A 487 10.29 32.22 22.10
C GLY A 487 10.18 31.44 20.80
N PHE A 488 10.09 32.17 19.69
CA PHE A 488 9.95 31.59 18.35
C PHE A 488 10.47 32.55 17.26
N ASP A 489 11.47 33.38 17.58
CA ASP A 489 12.06 34.26 16.58
C ASP A 489 12.92 33.45 15.60
N VAL A 490 12.54 33.43 14.33
CA VAL A 490 13.14 32.59 13.29
C VAL A 490 14.61 32.87 13.03
N VAL A 491 15.12 34.05 13.42
CA VAL A 491 16.56 34.36 13.32
C VAL A 491 17.43 33.55 14.27
N ASP A 492 16.84 32.90 15.28
CA ASP A 492 17.54 31.99 16.20
C ASP A 492 17.89 30.64 15.54
N ILE A 493 17.37 30.35 14.35
CA ILE A 493 17.56 29.08 13.66
C ILE A 493 18.88 29.14 12.87
N ASP A 494 19.90 28.45 13.37
CA ASP A 494 21.06 28.09 12.54
C ASP A 494 20.68 26.89 11.67
N TRP A 495 20.44 27.13 10.38
CA TRP A 495 20.01 26.08 9.45
C TRP A 495 21.01 24.94 9.35
N HIS A 496 22.32 25.23 9.35
CA HIS A 496 23.33 24.20 9.22
C HIS A 496 23.34 23.30 10.47
N ASP A 497 23.40 23.91 11.65
CA ASP A 497 23.38 23.17 12.91
C ASP A 497 22.07 22.37 13.08
N TYR A 498 20.92 23.01 12.83
CA TYR A 498 19.62 22.36 12.92
C TYR A 498 19.54 21.13 12.01
N PHE A 499 19.97 21.22 10.75
CA PHE A 499 19.90 20.10 9.84
C PHE A 499 20.92 19.00 10.17
N GLN A 500 22.19 19.37 10.36
CA GLN A 500 23.27 18.39 10.58
C GLN A 500 23.14 17.66 11.92
N ASN A 501 22.77 18.38 12.99
CA ASN A 501 22.86 17.86 14.36
C ASN A 501 21.50 17.49 14.96
N THR A 502 20.39 18.02 14.43
CA THR A 502 19.06 17.83 15.02
C THR A 502 18.11 17.05 14.10
N HIS A 503 17.82 17.56 12.90
CA HIS A 503 16.78 17.02 12.03
C HIS A 503 17.21 15.74 11.28
N PHE A 504 18.32 15.76 10.52
CA PHE A 504 18.76 14.60 9.73
C PHE A 504 19.14 13.36 10.57
N PRO A 505 19.80 13.50 11.74
CA PRO A 505 20.02 12.37 12.64
C PRO A 505 18.71 11.72 13.10
N SER A 506 17.68 12.52 13.33
CA SER A 506 16.38 12.06 13.83
C SER A 506 15.62 11.23 12.79
N ILE A 507 15.56 11.69 11.54
CA ILE A 507 14.88 10.96 10.45
C ILE A 507 15.60 9.64 10.08
N THR A 508 16.94 9.62 10.14
CA THR A 508 17.72 8.39 9.89
C THR A 508 17.63 7.42 11.06
N GLY A 509 17.55 7.92 12.30
CA GLY A 509 17.28 7.14 13.51
C GLY A 509 15.92 6.42 13.46
N LEU A 510 14.86 7.12 13.04
CA LEU A 510 13.54 6.53 12.82
C LEU A 510 13.62 5.34 11.84
N THR A 511 14.34 5.51 10.73
CA THR A 511 14.51 4.46 9.71
C THR A 511 15.18 3.20 10.28
N LYS A 512 16.24 3.35 11.10
CA LYS A 512 16.92 2.22 11.76
C LYS A 512 15.99 1.47 12.71
N ALA A 513 15.14 2.19 13.46
CA ALA A 513 14.16 1.58 14.36
C ALA A 513 13.09 0.75 13.60
N TYR A 514 12.68 1.20 12.40
CA TYR A 514 11.78 0.43 11.52
C TYR A 514 12.46 -0.76 10.84
N ALA A 515 13.73 -0.63 10.42
CA ALA A 515 14.51 -1.72 9.83
C ALA A 515 14.84 -2.84 10.84
N ASN A 516 14.98 -2.49 12.12
CA ASN A 516 15.25 -3.44 13.20
C ASN A 516 14.03 -4.25 13.66
N ARG A 517 12.85 -4.07 13.05
CA ARG A 517 11.76 -5.06 13.20
C ARG A 517 12.20 -6.34 12.51
N PRO A 518 12.24 -7.50 13.21
CA PRO A 518 12.74 -8.73 12.62
C PRO A 518 11.93 -9.04 11.37
N ALA A 519 12.59 -9.01 10.21
CA ALA A 519 12.08 -9.61 9.00
C ALA A 519 11.69 -11.05 9.37
N GLY A 520 10.43 -11.42 9.11
CA GLY A 520 9.93 -12.75 9.43
C GLY A 520 10.94 -13.79 8.98
N ARG A 521 11.50 -14.53 9.94
CA ARG A 521 12.53 -15.55 9.72
C ARG A 521 12.18 -16.34 8.48
N ALA A 522 13.12 -16.41 7.52
CA ALA A 522 13.06 -17.42 6.47
C ALA A 522 12.82 -18.77 7.16
N ARG A 523 11.66 -19.38 6.90
CA ARG A 523 11.28 -20.65 7.51
C ARG A 523 12.33 -21.67 7.07
N ALA A 524 13.11 -22.17 8.02
CA ALA A 524 13.89 -23.39 7.82
C ALA A 524 12.93 -24.49 7.33
N LYS A 525 13.37 -25.34 6.38
CA LYS A 525 12.59 -26.48 5.85
C LYS A 525 12.14 -27.36 7.03
N ARG A 526 10.90 -27.16 7.49
CA ARG A 526 10.28 -27.93 8.56
C ARG A 526 9.87 -29.29 7.96
N ALA A 527 10.09 -30.37 8.71
CA ALA A 527 9.55 -31.68 8.35
C ALA A 527 8.02 -31.58 8.16
N LEU A 528 7.49 -32.33 7.21
CA LEU A 528 6.05 -32.39 6.96
C LEU A 528 5.34 -32.99 8.19
N PRO A 529 4.21 -32.41 8.64
CA PRO A 529 3.48 -32.94 9.78
C PRO A 529 2.85 -34.29 9.42
N VAL A 530 2.95 -35.31 10.29
CA VAL A 530 2.31 -36.61 10.02
C VAL A 530 0.83 -36.54 10.36
N ARG A 531 -0.05 -36.55 9.35
CA ARG A 531 -1.53 -36.46 9.51
C ARG A 531 -2.26 -36.81 8.21
N SER A 532 -3.51 -37.25 8.32
CA SER A 532 -4.33 -37.75 7.20
C SER A 532 -5.35 -36.76 6.65
N ASP A 533 -5.66 -35.67 7.36
CA ASP A 533 -6.61 -34.63 6.95
C ASP A 533 -5.96 -33.54 6.08
N VAL A 534 -4.88 -33.88 5.37
CA VAL A 534 -4.09 -32.95 4.56
C VAL A 534 -4.03 -33.41 3.11
N LEU A 535 -4.27 -32.47 2.19
CA LEU A 535 -4.06 -32.67 0.76
C LEU A 535 -2.68 -32.13 0.36
N ALA A 536 -2.02 -32.84 -0.54
CA ALA A 536 -0.88 -32.35 -1.29
C ALA A 536 -1.26 -32.34 -2.78
N VAL A 537 -1.53 -31.14 -3.30
CA VAL A 537 -2.08 -30.93 -4.65
C VAL A 537 -0.96 -30.47 -5.58
N PHE A 538 -0.82 -31.13 -6.72
CA PHE A 538 0.21 -30.87 -7.72
C PHE A 538 -0.43 -30.54 -9.06
N ASP A 539 0.04 -29.48 -9.72
CA ASP A 539 -0.14 -29.34 -11.17
C ASP A 539 0.75 -30.37 -11.90
N PHE A 540 0.47 -30.60 -13.19
CA PHE A 540 1.15 -31.63 -13.96
C PHE A 540 2.25 -31.06 -14.85
N GLU A 541 1.91 -30.18 -15.78
CA GLU A 541 2.86 -29.61 -16.74
C GLU A 541 3.81 -28.62 -16.04
N GLY A 542 5.12 -28.71 -16.29
CA GLY A 542 6.11 -27.82 -15.65
C GLY A 542 6.37 -28.08 -14.16
N THR A 543 5.43 -28.76 -13.48
CA THR A 543 5.52 -29.13 -12.05
C THR A 543 5.95 -30.58 -11.85
N VAL A 544 5.26 -31.54 -12.47
CA VAL A 544 5.56 -33.00 -12.34
C VAL A 544 6.26 -33.54 -13.59
N VAL A 545 5.96 -33.00 -14.77
CA VAL A 545 6.56 -33.41 -16.05
C VAL A 545 7.08 -32.21 -16.84
N GLU A 546 8.29 -32.31 -17.39
CA GLU A 546 8.86 -31.34 -18.33
C GLU A 546 8.27 -31.54 -19.73
N SER A 547 6.99 -31.22 -19.90
CA SER A 547 6.33 -31.23 -21.21
C SER A 547 5.18 -30.23 -21.24
N ASN A 548 4.81 -29.79 -22.44
CA ASN A 548 3.59 -29.01 -22.66
C ASN A 548 2.56 -29.79 -23.49
N LEU A 549 1.31 -29.32 -23.47
CA LEU A 549 0.19 -29.95 -24.18
C LEU A 549 0.44 -30.16 -25.68
N VAL A 550 1.14 -29.24 -26.34
CA VAL A 550 1.42 -29.33 -27.79
C VAL A 550 2.41 -30.45 -28.08
N GLU A 551 3.46 -30.58 -27.27
CA GLU A 551 4.44 -31.67 -27.36
C GLU A 551 3.79 -33.04 -27.12
N GLN A 552 2.91 -33.14 -26.11
CA GLN A 552 2.17 -34.36 -25.82
C GLN A 552 1.30 -34.78 -27.01
N TYR A 553 0.55 -33.84 -27.60
CA TYR A 553 -0.21 -34.10 -28.84
C TYR A 553 0.68 -34.55 -29.98
N LEU A 554 1.81 -33.87 -30.19
CA LEU A 554 2.77 -34.20 -31.24
C LEU A 554 3.26 -35.64 -31.12
N TRP A 555 3.63 -36.11 -29.93
CA TRP A 555 4.11 -37.49 -29.77
C TRP A 555 3.03 -38.52 -30.05
N VAL A 556 1.80 -38.28 -29.61
CA VAL A 556 0.66 -39.13 -29.98
C VAL A 556 0.49 -39.14 -31.50
N ARG A 557 0.50 -37.97 -32.14
CA ARG A 557 0.25 -37.86 -33.58
C ARG A 557 1.35 -38.50 -34.42
N LEU A 558 2.61 -38.22 -34.11
CA LEU A 558 3.77 -38.76 -34.84
C LEU A 558 3.92 -40.27 -34.68
N ALA A 559 3.42 -40.83 -33.57
CA ALA A 559 3.34 -42.27 -33.35
C ALA A 559 2.26 -42.97 -34.20
N LEU A 560 1.25 -42.22 -34.66
CA LEU A 560 0.09 -42.76 -35.39
C LEU A 560 0.18 -42.58 -36.92
N ILE A 561 1.09 -41.73 -37.40
CA ILE A 561 1.20 -41.42 -38.83
C ILE A 561 2.54 -41.90 -39.42
N PRO A 562 2.60 -42.23 -40.73
CA PRO A 562 3.86 -42.56 -41.39
C PRO A 562 4.88 -41.41 -41.32
N LYS A 563 6.17 -41.75 -41.22
CA LYS A 563 7.27 -40.75 -41.16
C LYS A 563 7.26 -39.74 -42.31
N ALA A 564 6.78 -40.13 -43.50
CA ALA A 564 6.64 -39.25 -44.66
C ALA A 564 5.65 -38.09 -44.43
N GLN A 565 4.71 -38.22 -43.49
CA GLN A 565 3.69 -37.20 -43.18
C GLN A 565 4.11 -36.27 -42.02
N TRP A 566 5.25 -36.53 -41.37
CA TRP A 566 5.74 -35.71 -40.26
C TRP A 566 5.94 -34.23 -40.64
N PRO A 567 6.59 -33.87 -41.78
CA PRO A 567 6.81 -32.48 -42.13
C PRO A 567 5.52 -31.69 -42.31
N GLN A 568 4.48 -32.32 -42.87
CA GLN A 568 3.17 -31.68 -43.07
C GLN A 568 2.49 -31.38 -41.73
N GLU A 569 2.56 -32.28 -40.75
CA GLU A 569 1.99 -32.05 -39.42
C GLU A 569 2.77 -31.01 -38.62
N PHE A 570 4.10 -31.01 -38.71
CA PHE A 570 4.90 -29.94 -38.14
C PHE A 570 4.55 -28.57 -38.74
N ALA A 571 4.44 -28.48 -40.07
CA ALA A 571 4.02 -27.25 -40.74
C ALA A 571 2.62 -26.80 -40.31
N SER A 572 1.66 -27.73 -40.21
CA SER A 572 0.29 -27.45 -39.76
C SER A 572 0.22 -26.90 -38.33
N LEU A 573 1.12 -27.35 -37.45
CA LEU A 573 1.24 -26.86 -36.09
C LEU A 573 1.89 -25.49 -36.06
N MET A 574 3.04 -25.32 -36.73
CA MET A 574 3.80 -24.06 -36.73
C MET A 574 2.98 -22.90 -37.30
N LEU A 575 2.19 -23.13 -38.36
CA LEU A 575 1.25 -22.15 -38.91
C LEU A 575 0.18 -21.69 -37.89
N ASN A 576 -0.16 -22.53 -36.91
CA ASN A 576 -1.18 -22.24 -35.89
C ASN A 576 -0.60 -21.84 -34.51
N VAL A 577 0.72 -21.90 -34.29
CA VAL A 577 1.36 -21.51 -33.03
C VAL A 577 0.96 -20.09 -32.58
N PRO A 578 0.96 -19.06 -33.44
CA PRO A 578 0.54 -17.71 -33.02
C PRO A 578 -0.91 -17.66 -32.53
N LYS A 579 -1.80 -18.47 -33.12
CA LYS A 579 -3.20 -18.59 -32.70
C LYS A 579 -3.28 -19.28 -31.34
N TYR A 580 -2.51 -20.34 -31.11
CA TYR A 580 -2.48 -21.07 -29.84
C TYR A 580 -1.98 -20.21 -28.68
N LEU A 581 -0.86 -19.50 -28.86
CA LEU A 581 -0.33 -18.61 -27.84
C LEU A 581 -1.32 -17.48 -27.50
N ARG A 582 -2.00 -16.93 -28.51
CA ARG A 582 -3.00 -15.87 -28.30
C ARG A 582 -4.24 -16.38 -27.56
N VAL A 583 -4.71 -17.58 -27.87
CA VAL A 583 -5.87 -18.19 -27.20
C VAL A 583 -5.50 -18.60 -25.78
N ASP A 584 -4.37 -19.27 -25.57
CA ASP A 584 -3.89 -19.66 -24.24
C ASP A 584 -3.71 -18.46 -23.30
N HIS A 585 -3.25 -17.33 -23.83
CA HIS A 585 -3.14 -16.09 -23.07
C HIS A 585 -4.48 -15.47 -22.67
N ARG A 586 -5.58 -15.79 -23.37
CA ARG A 586 -6.91 -15.23 -23.11
C ARG A 586 -7.80 -16.16 -22.31
N ASP A 587 -7.78 -17.46 -22.64
CA ASP A 587 -8.63 -18.50 -22.07
C ASP A 587 -7.95 -19.87 -22.26
N ARG A 588 -7.48 -20.46 -21.16
CA ARG A 588 -6.79 -21.76 -21.15
C ARG A 588 -7.72 -22.89 -21.61
N GLY A 589 -9.00 -22.82 -21.28
CA GLY A 589 -10.00 -23.80 -21.65
C GLY A 589 -10.29 -23.81 -23.15
N GLU A 590 -10.36 -22.64 -23.80
CA GLU A 590 -10.50 -22.51 -25.26
C GLU A 590 -9.26 -23.06 -25.98
N PHE A 591 -8.07 -22.85 -25.42
CA PHE A 591 -6.83 -23.44 -25.95
C PHE A 591 -6.89 -24.97 -25.93
N ILE A 592 -7.24 -25.58 -24.78
CA ILE A 592 -7.37 -27.04 -24.65
C ILE A 592 -8.43 -27.57 -25.63
N ARG A 593 -9.61 -26.92 -25.71
CA ARG A 593 -10.65 -27.30 -26.67
C ARG A 593 -10.13 -27.27 -28.10
N THR A 594 -9.35 -26.24 -28.47
CA THR A 594 -8.77 -26.12 -29.81
C THR A 594 -7.75 -27.23 -30.09
N LEU A 595 -6.96 -27.63 -29.10
CA LEU A 595 -5.98 -28.71 -29.24
C LEU A 595 -6.65 -30.09 -29.34
N VAL A 596 -7.63 -30.37 -28.48
CA VAL A 596 -8.41 -31.64 -28.46
C VAL A 596 -9.12 -31.89 -29.79
N ARG A 597 -9.50 -30.85 -30.54
CA ARG A 597 -10.06 -30.98 -31.90
C ARG A 597 -9.18 -31.80 -32.83
N ARG A 598 -7.85 -31.75 -32.65
CA ARG A 598 -6.89 -32.48 -33.47
C ARG A 598 -6.83 -33.98 -33.20
N TYR A 599 -7.45 -34.46 -32.12
CA TYR A 599 -7.59 -35.89 -31.83
C TYR A 599 -8.73 -36.55 -32.62
N ARG A 600 -9.53 -35.77 -33.36
CA ARG A 600 -10.64 -36.30 -34.16
C ARG A 600 -10.17 -37.41 -35.10
N GLY A 601 -10.87 -38.55 -35.07
CA GLY A 601 -10.61 -39.69 -35.94
C GLY A 601 -9.60 -40.71 -35.40
N ILE A 602 -8.93 -40.42 -34.27
CA ILE A 602 -8.05 -41.39 -33.60
C ILE A 602 -8.91 -42.47 -32.94
N ARG A 603 -8.55 -43.75 -33.11
CA ARG A 603 -9.25 -44.84 -32.43
C ARG A 603 -8.84 -44.93 -30.96
N VAL A 604 -9.80 -45.21 -30.08
CA VAL A 604 -9.58 -45.26 -28.62
C VAL A 604 -8.60 -46.36 -28.22
N ASP A 605 -8.73 -47.54 -28.83
CA ASP A 605 -7.87 -48.71 -28.57
C ASP A 605 -6.41 -48.46 -28.97
N GLU A 606 -6.19 -47.72 -30.05
CA GLU A 606 -4.87 -47.33 -30.52
C GLU A 606 -4.21 -46.31 -29.59
N LEU A 607 -4.97 -45.30 -29.15
CA LEU A 607 -4.49 -44.34 -28.17
C LEU A 607 -4.12 -45.02 -26.84
N GLN A 608 -4.96 -45.94 -26.34
CA GLN A 608 -4.68 -46.70 -25.12
C GLN A 608 -3.43 -47.58 -25.26
N ARG A 609 -3.22 -48.21 -26.42
CA ARG A 609 -1.99 -48.97 -26.69
C ARG A 609 -0.75 -48.09 -26.64
N LEU A 610 -0.82 -46.87 -27.19
CA LEU A 610 0.28 -45.91 -27.14
C LEU A 610 0.59 -45.47 -25.71
N VAL A 611 -0.44 -45.13 -24.93
CA VAL A 611 -0.33 -44.71 -23.53
C VAL A 611 0.33 -45.79 -22.68
N LYS A 612 -0.05 -47.06 -22.87
CA LYS A 612 0.56 -48.21 -22.16
C LYS A 612 1.96 -48.60 -22.67
N GLY A 613 2.35 -48.09 -23.84
CA GLY A 613 3.61 -48.43 -24.51
C GLY A 613 4.57 -47.24 -24.58
N GLN A 614 4.98 -46.92 -25.81
CA GLN A 614 6.04 -45.95 -26.08
C GLN A 614 5.74 -44.52 -25.58
N PHE A 615 4.48 -44.07 -25.61
CA PHE A 615 4.13 -42.73 -25.16
C PHE A 615 4.20 -42.62 -23.63
N GLY A 616 3.68 -43.61 -22.90
CA GLY A 616 3.77 -43.64 -21.44
C GLY A 616 5.21 -43.68 -20.94
N ALA A 617 6.06 -44.52 -21.56
CA ALA A 617 7.48 -44.57 -21.25
C ALA A 617 8.19 -43.22 -21.52
N ALA A 618 7.86 -42.56 -22.64
CA ALA A 618 8.40 -41.24 -22.96
C ALA A 618 7.95 -40.16 -21.95
N MET A 619 6.68 -40.17 -21.52
CA MET A 619 6.16 -39.26 -20.50
C MET A 619 6.85 -39.46 -19.14
N LEU A 620 6.98 -40.70 -18.67
CA LEU A 620 7.67 -41.02 -17.41
C LEU A 620 9.15 -40.65 -17.46
N SER A 621 9.81 -40.81 -18.61
CA SER A 621 11.21 -40.41 -18.74
C SER A 621 11.42 -38.92 -18.45
N ARG A 622 10.42 -38.07 -18.75
CA ARG A 622 10.41 -36.61 -18.54
C ARG A 622 9.84 -36.19 -17.19
N ALA A 623 9.53 -37.12 -16.30
CA ALA A 623 9.14 -36.78 -14.94
C ALA A 623 10.27 -36.01 -14.24
N ILE A 624 9.89 -34.99 -13.48
CA ILE A 624 10.82 -34.20 -12.67
C ILE A 624 11.11 -34.99 -11.39
N PRO A 625 12.36 -35.44 -11.15
CA PRO A 625 12.67 -36.30 -10.00
C PRO A 625 12.33 -35.65 -8.66
N ASP A 626 12.62 -34.37 -8.50
CA ASP A 626 12.33 -33.61 -7.27
C ASP A 626 10.82 -33.56 -6.97
N ALA A 627 9.97 -33.54 -8.01
CA ALA A 627 8.53 -33.58 -7.87
C ALA A 627 8.06 -34.93 -7.33
N LEU A 628 8.56 -36.03 -7.90
CA LEU A 628 8.23 -37.38 -7.45
C LEU A 628 8.74 -37.67 -6.03
N ASP A 629 9.95 -37.18 -5.70
CA ASP A 629 10.50 -37.24 -4.35
C ASP A 629 9.59 -36.49 -3.36
N ARG A 630 9.09 -35.31 -3.75
CA ARG A 630 8.16 -34.52 -2.93
C ARG A 630 6.81 -35.23 -2.73
N VAL A 631 6.28 -35.84 -3.77
CA VAL A 631 5.05 -36.67 -3.69
C VAL A 631 5.26 -37.83 -2.71
N ALA A 632 6.39 -38.54 -2.81
CA ALA A 632 6.72 -39.64 -1.90
C ALA A 632 6.83 -39.17 -0.44
N GLN A 633 7.44 -38.00 -0.19
CA GLN A 633 7.51 -37.39 1.15
C GLN A 633 6.12 -37.10 1.73
N HIS A 634 5.20 -36.59 0.92
CA HIS A 634 3.82 -36.34 1.35
C HIS A 634 3.07 -37.63 1.67
N ARG A 635 3.21 -38.67 0.84
CA ARG A 635 2.59 -39.98 1.13
C ARG A 635 3.17 -40.60 2.41
N ALA A 636 4.49 -40.50 2.61
CA ALA A 636 5.14 -40.96 3.84
C ALA A 636 4.66 -40.20 5.10
N ALA A 637 4.27 -38.94 4.96
CA ALA A 637 3.65 -38.14 6.02
C ALA A 637 2.14 -38.43 6.22
N GLY A 638 1.55 -39.35 5.46
CA GLY A 638 0.13 -39.69 5.52
C GLY A 638 -0.80 -38.71 4.80
N HIS A 639 -0.24 -37.73 4.06
CA HIS A 639 -1.05 -36.80 3.28
C HIS A 639 -1.61 -37.51 2.05
N ARG A 640 -2.82 -37.11 1.62
CA ARG A 640 -3.40 -37.59 0.37
C ARG A 640 -2.88 -36.76 -0.81
N THR A 641 -2.29 -37.45 -1.79
CA THR A 641 -1.67 -36.81 -2.96
C THR A 641 -2.63 -36.73 -4.14
N VAL A 642 -2.80 -35.54 -4.69
CA VAL A 642 -3.75 -35.24 -5.76
C VAL A 642 -3.00 -34.58 -6.92
N LEU A 643 -3.12 -35.15 -8.12
CA LEU A 643 -2.66 -34.55 -9.36
C LEU A 643 -3.84 -33.87 -10.06
N VAL A 644 -3.77 -32.55 -10.28
CA VAL A 644 -4.82 -31.77 -10.96
C VAL A 644 -4.23 -31.18 -12.23
N THR A 645 -4.83 -31.45 -13.40
CA THR A 645 -4.29 -30.97 -14.68
C THR A 645 -5.37 -30.59 -15.69
N GLY A 646 -5.00 -29.69 -16.60
CA GLY A 646 -5.78 -29.29 -17.76
C GLY A 646 -5.51 -30.23 -18.96
N ALA A 647 -4.51 -31.11 -18.84
CA ALA A 647 -4.24 -32.16 -19.79
C ALA A 647 -5.36 -33.20 -19.84
N THR A 648 -5.30 -34.00 -20.90
CA THR A 648 -6.21 -35.14 -21.07
C THR A 648 -5.82 -36.27 -20.12
N ARG A 649 -6.80 -37.04 -19.64
CA ARG A 649 -6.57 -38.21 -18.77
C ARG A 649 -5.53 -39.18 -19.33
N SER A 650 -5.53 -39.40 -20.65
CA SER A 650 -4.54 -40.24 -21.35
C SER A 650 -3.08 -39.79 -21.16
N ALA A 651 -2.83 -38.49 -20.94
CA ALA A 651 -1.49 -37.95 -20.71
C ALA A 651 -1.03 -38.12 -19.26
N ALA A 652 -1.96 -38.03 -18.30
CA ALA A 652 -1.69 -38.18 -16.87
C ALA A 652 -1.71 -39.65 -16.40
N GLU A 653 -2.36 -40.55 -17.15
CA GLU A 653 -2.51 -41.98 -16.82
C GLU A 653 -1.21 -42.71 -16.46
N PRO A 654 -0.05 -42.48 -17.13
CA PRO A 654 1.22 -43.09 -16.74
C PRO A 654 1.67 -42.76 -15.29
N PHE A 655 1.16 -41.67 -14.71
CA PHE A 655 1.52 -41.22 -13.36
C PHE A 655 0.55 -41.72 -12.28
N ALA A 656 -0.49 -42.49 -12.64
CA ALA A 656 -1.45 -43.06 -11.69
C ALA A 656 -0.84 -43.81 -10.50
N PRO A 657 0.29 -44.55 -10.63
CA PRO A 657 0.91 -45.20 -9.47
C PRO A 657 1.44 -44.24 -8.39
N TYR A 658 1.75 -42.99 -8.74
CA TYR A 658 2.40 -42.04 -7.85
C TYR A 658 1.42 -41.22 -7.01
N PHE A 659 0.19 -41.03 -7.49
CA PHE A 659 -0.82 -40.20 -6.85
C PHE A 659 -2.00 -41.03 -6.36
N ASP A 660 -2.65 -40.59 -5.28
CA ASP A 660 -3.86 -41.25 -4.77
C ASP A 660 -5.10 -40.85 -5.60
N GLU A 661 -5.07 -39.67 -6.23
CA GLU A 661 -6.15 -39.13 -7.06
C GLU A 661 -5.56 -38.41 -8.30
N ILE A 662 -6.13 -38.65 -9.49
CA ILE A 662 -5.79 -37.93 -10.73
C ILE A 662 -7.04 -37.29 -11.32
N VAL A 663 -6.97 -35.98 -11.48
CA VAL A 663 -8.06 -35.17 -11.99
C VAL A 663 -7.61 -34.52 -13.30
N ALA A 664 -8.14 -35.02 -14.40
CA ALA A 664 -7.76 -34.64 -15.75
C ALA A 664 -8.99 -34.65 -16.68
N GLY A 665 -8.92 -33.89 -17.78
CA GLY A 665 -10.03 -33.82 -18.74
C GLY A 665 -10.20 -35.12 -19.54
N GLU A 666 -11.43 -35.59 -19.70
CA GLU A 666 -11.71 -36.77 -20.53
C GLU A 666 -12.09 -36.36 -21.96
N MET A 667 -11.55 -37.07 -22.95
CA MET A 667 -11.93 -36.86 -24.35
C MET A 667 -13.17 -37.67 -24.70
N HIS A 668 -14.10 -37.07 -25.44
CA HIS A 668 -15.33 -37.73 -25.87
C HIS A 668 -15.07 -38.63 -27.10
N ALA A 669 -15.45 -39.90 -26.97
CA ALA A 669 -15.42 -40.88 -28.04
C ALA A 669 -16.83 -41.35 -28.41
N SER A 670 -17.03 -41.67 -29.68
CA SER A 670 -18.25 -42.29 -30.19
C SER A 670 -17.88 -43.49 -31.05
N LYS A 671 -18.53 -44.64 -30.82
CA LYS A 671 -18.25 -45.91 -31.52
C LYS A 671 -16.76 -46.27 -31.57
N GLY A 672 -16.03 -46.03 -30.47
CA GLY A 672 -14.60 -46.34 -30.35
C GLY A 672 -13.65 -45.35 -31.08
N VAL A 673 -14.16 -44.22 -31.57
CA VAL A 673 -13.37 -43.19 -32.26
C VAL A 673 -13.49 -41.85 -31.56
N MET A 674 -12.37 -41.15 -31.40
CA MET A 674 -12.31 -39.82 -30.81
C MET A 674 -13.05 -38.80 -31.68
N THR A 675 -13.98 -38.06 -31.08
CA THR A 675 -14.80 -37.06 -31.78
C THR A 675 -14.10 -35.70 -31.91
N GLY A 676 -13.03 -35.50 -31.13
CA GLY A 676 -12.34 -34.21 -30.98
C GLY A 676 -13.11 -33.20 -30.11
N TYR A 677 -14.03 -33.68 -29.26
CA TYR A 677 -14.67 -32.92 -28.18
C TYR A 677 -14.19 -33.48 -26.83
N LEU A 678 -14.31 -32.70 -25.75
CA LEU A 678 -14.17 -33.21 -24.38
C LEU A 678 -15.49 -33.83 -23.92
N ALA A 679 -15.44 -34.85 -23.06
CA ALA A 679 -16.61 -35.48 -22.45
C ALA A 679 -17.21 -34.61 -21.34
N THR A 680 -16.37 -33.82 -20.66
CA THR A 680 -16.74 -32.84 -19.64
C THR A 680 -16.04 -31.51 -19.92
N PRO A 681 -16.55 -30.37 -19.41
CA PRO A 681 -15.81 -29.11 -19.46
C PRO A 681 -14.40 -29.27 -18.89
N PRO A 682 -13.37 -28.63 -19.49
CA PRO A 682 -12.00 -28.75 -19.00
C PRO A 682 -11.88 -28.18 -17.59
N LEU A 683 -11.16 -28.87 -16.72
CA LEU A 683 -10.89 -28.42 -15.36
C LEU A 683 -9.70 -27.45 -15.35
N VAL A 684 -10.00 -26.19 -15.67
CA VAL A 684 -9.04 -25.09 -15.70
C VAL A 684 -9.50 -23.95 -14.82
N ASP A 685 -8.58 -23.05 -14.50
CA ASP A 685 -8.87 -21.77 -13.87
C ASP A 685 -9.64 -21.98 -12.54
N GLU A 686 -10.69 -21.21 -12.32
CA GLU A 686 -11.56 -21.29 -11.14
C GLU A 686 -12.25 -22.64 -10.95
N ALA A 687 -12.42 -23.44 -12.00
CA ALA A 687 -13.04 -24.75 -11.89
C ALA A 687 -12.18 -25.72 -11.06
N ARG A 688 -10.83 -25.60 -11.14
CA ARG A 688 -9.91 -26.36 -10.26
C ARG A 688 -10.11 -26.00 -8.80
N ALA A 689 -10.25 -24.69 -8.52
CA ALA A 689 -10.48 -24.19 -7.18
C ALA A 689 -11.83 -24.65 -6.60
N ALA A 690 -12.89 -24.64 -7.42
CA ALA A 690 -14.20 -25.15 -7.02
C ALA A 690 -14.15 -26.67 -6.74
N TRP A 691 -13.53 -27.44 -7.63
CA TRP A 691 -13.35 -28.88 -7.45
C TRP A 691 -12.54 -29.20 -6.17
N LEU A 692 -11.46 -28.48 -5.90
CA LEU A 692 -10.63 -28.71 -4.72
C LEU A 692 -11.39 -28.46 -3.41
N ARG A 693 -12.25 -27.43 -3.36
CA ARG A 693 -13.11 -27.17 -2.19
C ARG A 693 -14.08 -28.32 -1.95
N GLU A 694 -14.75 -28.77 -3.01
CA GLU A 694 -15.72 -29.86 -2.94
C GLU A 694 -15.03 -31.16 -2.52
N TYR A 695 -13.89 -31.49 -3.14
CA TYR A 695 -13.11 -32.67 -2.81
C TYR A 695 -12.63 -32.66 -1.36
N ALA A 696 -12.14 -31.52 -0.88
CA ALA A 696 -11.72 -31.38 0.51
C ALA A 696 -12.89 -31.55 1.49
N ALA A 697 -14.07 -31.00 1.18
CA ALA A 697 -15.25 -31.15 2.01
C ALA A 697 -15.73 -32.62 2.09
N GLN A 698 -15.76 -33.31 0.95
CA GLN A 698 -16.16 -34.73 0.89
C GLN A 698 -15.20 -35.66 1.64
N HIS A 699 -13.92 -35.30 1.72
CA HIS A 699 -12.88 -36.11 2.36
C HIS A 699 -12.44 -35.60 3.74
N GLY A 700 -13.12 -34.60 4.29
CA GLY A 700 -12.80 -34.02 5.59
C GLY A 700 -11.40 -33.39 5.68
N ALA A 701 -10.84 -32.93 4.56
CA ALA A 701 -9.48 -32.40 4.50
C ALA A 701 -9.42 -30.90 4.85
N ASN A 702 -8.40 -30.50 5.59
CA ASN A 702 -8.18 -29.11 5.98
C ASN A 702 -7.26 -28.38 4.98
N LEU A 703 -7.86 -27.56 4.12
CA LEU A 703 -7.12 -26.79 3.11
C LEU A 703 -6.10 -25.81 3.72
N THR A 704 -6.37 -25.24 4.90
CA THR A 704 -5.41 -24.32 5.57
C THR A 704 -4.15 -25.02 6.08
N GLN A 705 -4.15 -26.35 6.16
CA GLN A 705 -2.97 -27.17 6.47
C GLN A 705 -2.44 -27.90 5.23
N SER A 706 -3.11 -27.75 4.10
CA SER A 706 -2.78 -28.41 2.83
C SER A 706 -1.67 -27.71 2.07
N TYR A 707 -1.11 -28.43 1.11
CA TYR A 707 0.04 -28.03 0.30
C TYR A 707 -0.36 -27.98 -1.17
N GLY A 708 0.19 -27.01 -1.89
CA GLY A 708 -0.06 -26.82 -3.31
C GLY A 708 1.22 -26.50 -4.06
N TYR A 709 1.38 -27.12 -5.22
CA TYR A 709 2.54 -26.97 -6.11
C TYR A 709 2.06 -26.66 -7.53
N GLY A 710 2.48 -25.52 -8.10
CA GLY A 710 2.12 -25.12 -9.47
C GLY A 710 3.15 -24.17 -10.09
N ASP A 711 3.13 -24.05 -11.42
CA ASP A 711 4.15 -23.32 -12.21
C ASP A 711 3.58 -22.12 -12.98
N SER A 712 2.26 -22.04 -13.14
CA SER A 712 1.59 -21.07 -14.01
C SER A 712 0.73 -20.08 -13.24
N LEU A 713 0.58 -18.86 -13.77
CA LEU A 713 -0.36 -17.88 -13.19
C LEU A 713 -1.80 -18.43 -13.11
N ALA A 714 -2.17 -19.37 -13.99
CA ALA A 714 -3.47 -20.04 -13.97
C ALA A 714 -3.76 -20.82 -12.68
N ASP A 715 -2.71 -21.21 -11.94
CA ASP A 715 -2.84 -21.99 -10.70
C ASP A 715 -3.15 -21.15 -9.48
N VAL A 716 -3.01 -19.83 -9.56
CA VAL A 716 -3.23 -18.91 -8.44
C VAL A 716 -4.61 -19.13 -7.79
N ALA A 717 -5.64 -19.38 -8.60
CA ALA A 717 -7.01 -19.52 -8.11
C ALA A 717 -7.19 -20.66 -7.09
N TRP A 718 -6.48 -21.79 -7.27
CA TRP A 718 -6.56 -22.93 -6.36
C TRP A 718 -5.40 -22.95 -5.36
N LEU A 719 -4.20 -22.44 -5.72
CA LEU A 719 -3.07 -22.28 -4.80
C LEU A 719 -3.41 -21.35 -3.63
N GLN A 720 -4.26 -20.34 -3.82
CA GLN A 720 -4.72 -19.47 -2.74
C GLN A 720 -5.60 -20.16 -1.69
N LEU A 721 -6.15 -21.34 -2.00
CA LEU A 721 -7.00 -22.08 -1.07
C LEU A 721 -6.20 -22.85 -0.02
N VAL A 722 -4.95 -23.20 -0.34
CA VAL A 722 -4.11 -24.00 0.53
C VAL A 722 -3.25 -23.12 1.44
N GLY A 723 -2.99 -23.57 2.67
CA GLY A 723 -2.18 -22.79 3.61
C GLY A 723 -0.67 -22.81 3.33
N ASN A 724 -0.21 -23.76 2.51
CA ASN A 724 1.20 -23.93 2.16
C ASN A 724 1.38 -23.96 0.62
N ALA A 725 1.12 -22.84 -0.04
CA ALA A 725 1.37 -22.67 -1.47
C ALA A 725 2.87 -22.54 -1.78
N THR A 726 3.35 -23.37 -2.72
CA THR A 726 4.71 -23.34 -3.25
C THR A 726 4.63 -23.21 -4.76
N VAL A 727 5.29 -22.20 -5.31
CA VAL A 727 5.39 -22.04 -6.77
C VAL A 727 6.67 -22.69 -7.25
N VAL A 728 6.56 -23.57 -8.23
CA VAL A 728 7.66 -24.40 -8.71
C VAL A 728 7.99 -23.98 -10.12
N ASN A 729 9.26 -23.69 -10.41
CA ASN A 729 9.72 -23.27 -11.73
C ASN A 729 8.82 -22.18 -12.39
N PRO A 730 8.36 -21.14 -11.66
CA PRO A 730 7.23 -20.33 -12.09
C PRO A 730 7.46 -19.59 -13.42
N ASP A 731 6.38 -19.37 -14.16
CA ASP A 731 6.34 -18.36 -15.22
C ASP A 731 6.59 -16.95 -14.64
N THR A 732 6.88 -15.98 -15.50
CA THR A 732 7.22 -14.62 -15.07
C THR A 732 6.11 -13.96 -14.26
N GLU A 733 4.84 -14.24 -14.57
CA GLU A 733 3.69 -13.61 -13.92
C GLU A 733 3.40 -14.24 -12.54
N LEU A 734 3.47 -15.57 -12.43
CA LEU A 734 3.35 -16.29 -11.16
C LEU A 734 4.52 -15.93 -10.24
N TYR A 735 5.74 -15.77 -10.75
CA TYR A 735 6.88 -15.31 -9.97
C TYR A 735 6.62 -13.93 -9.35
N ARG A 736 6.05 -12.99 -10.15
CA ARG A 736 5.63 -11.67 -9.65
C ARG A 736 4.51 -11.77 -8.61
N HIS A 737 3.57 -12.70 -8.77
CA HIS A 737 2.53 -12.95 -7.78
C HIS A 737 3.13 -13.46 -6.47
N ALA A 738 4.01 -14.46 -6.52
CA ALA A 738 4.68 -15.06 -5.37
C ALA A 738 5.52 -14.05 -4.57
N GLN A 739 6.21 -13.13 -5.24
CA GLN A 739 6.95 -12.05 -4.56
C GLN A 739 6.01 -11.12 -3.75
N ARG A 740 4.80 -10.84 -4.26
CA ARG A 740 3.81 -10.00 -3.57
C ARG A 740 3.16 -10.72 -2.39
N THR A 741 2.82 -12.00 -2.55
CA THR A 741 2.16 -12.82 -1.53
C THR A 741 3.13 -13.51 -0.57
N LYS A 742 4.44 -13.38 -0.80
CA LYS A 742 5.52 -14.05 -0.07
C LYS A 742 5.38 -15.57 -0.08
N TRP A 743 4.90 -16.14 -1.19
CA TRP A 743 4.88 -17.59 -1.39
C TRP A 743 6.28 -18.14 -1.61
N THR A 744 6.49 -19.39 -1.22
CA THR A 744 7.77 -20.08 -1.43
C THR A 744 7.97 -20.33 -2.91
N VAL A 745 9.16 -19.99 -3.42
CA VAL A 745 9.58 -20.33 -4.79
C VAL A 745 10.61 -21.45 -4.70
N GLU A 746 10.36 -22.57 -5.40
CA GLU A 746 11.33 -23.66 -5.55
C GLU A 746 11.68 -23.83 -7.04
N ASP A 747 12.95 -24.09 -7.35
CA ASP A 747 13.37 -24.52 -8.69
C ASP A 747 13.63 -26.03 -8.62
N TRP A 748 12.86 -26.82 -9.36
CA TRP A 748 13.00 -28.27 -9.45
C TRP A 748 13.66 -28.64 -10.77
N THR A 749 14.66 -29.50 -10.74
CA THR A 749 15.46 -29.83 -11.94
C THR A 749 15.60 -31.33 -12.14
N ARG A 750 15.84 -31.76 -13.39
CA ARG A 750 16.55 -33.02 -13.64
C ARG A 750 17.98 -32.85 -13.14
N ARG A 751 18.30 -33.39 -11.95
CA ARG A 751 19.64 -33.33 -11.35
C ARG A 751 20.74 -33.54 -12.41
N SER A 752 21.60 -32.55 -12.62
CA SER A 752 23.01 -32.78 -12.96
C SER A 752 23.80 -32.74 -11.65
N SER A 753 24.57 -33.81 -11.39
CA SER A 753 25.44 -34.06 -10.22
C SER A 753 24.76 -34.33 -8.87
N ASP A 754 24.37 -35.59 -8.61
CA ASP A 754 25.26 -36.52 -7.88
C ASP A 754 24.75 -37.96 -8.08
N ARG A 755 25.66 -38.89 -8.39
CA ARG A 755 25.36 -40.31 -8.54
C ARG A 755 24.89 -40.88 -7.20
N GLN A 756 23.58 -40.92 -6.98
CA GLN A 756 22.97 -41.97 -6.17
C GLN A 756 22.11 -42.84 -7.09
N VAL A 757 22.61 -44.05 -7.26
CA VAL A 757 21.96 -45.20 -7.86
C VAL A 757 20.50 -45.23 -7.42
N LEU A 758 19.58 -45.30 -8.39
CA LEU A 758 18.18 -45.70 -8.15
C LEU A 758 18.20 -46.90 -7.19
N PRO A 759 17.55 -46.86 -6.01
CA PRO A 759 17.54 -48.03 -5.15
C PRO A 759 16.92 -49.18 -5.92
N ALA A 760 17.71 -50.23 -6.09
CA ALA A 760 17.31 -51.50 -6.67
C ALA A 760 16.33 -52.21 -5.74
N ASN A 761 15.10 -51.69 -5.64
CA ASN A 761 13.95 -52.36 -5.04
C ASN A 761 12.78 -52.28 -6.02
N LEU A 762 13.01 -52.83 -7.20
CA LEU A 762 12.04 -53.06 -8.27
C LEU A 762 12.10 -54.55 -8.66
N ALA A 763 11.91 -55.42 -7.66
CA ALA A 763 11.78 -56.88 -7.86
C ALA A 763 11.18 -57.59 -6.63
N VAL A 764 10.13 -57.06 -5.99
CA VAL A 764 9.36 -57.83 -4.99
C VAL A 764 7.88 -57.48 -5.06
N LEU A 765 7.26 -57.61 -6.24
CA LEU A 765 5.79 -57.65 -6.38
C LEU A 765 5.31 -58.63 -7.47
N SER A 766 6.11 -59.62 -7.88
CA SER A 766 5.72 -60.61 -8.89
C SER A 766 5.64 -62.07 -8.41
N ASP A 767 5.95 -62.39 -7.15
CA ASP A 767 6.06 -63.80 -6.68
C ASP A 767 4.92 -64.28 -5.75
N LYS A 768 3.78 -63.58 -5.68
CA LYS A 768 2.59 -64.07 -4.93
C LYS A 768 1.42 -64.54 -5.80
N GLN A 769 1.67 -64.98 -7.04
CA GLN A 769 0.62 -65.53 -7.90
C GLN A 769 1.00 -66.79 -8.71
N LYS A 770 2.00 -67.58 -8.29
CA LYS A 770 2.30 -68.87 -8.93
C LYS A 770 2.53 -69.99 -7.92
N THR A 771 1.47 -70.42 -7.25
CA THR A 771 1.27 -71.82 -6.80
C THR A 771 -0.16 -71.98 -6.32
N ALA A 772 -1.09 -72.27 -7.23
CA ALA A 772 -2.36 -72.93 -6.90
C ALA A 772 -3.01 -73.42 -8.19
N GLU A 773 -2.87 -74.72 -8.47
CA GLU A 773 -3.82 -75.52 -9.25
C GLU A 773 -3.56 -77.01 -8.92
N PRO A 774 -4.53 -77.93 -9.15
CA PRO A 774 -5.36 -78.44 -8.06
C PRO A 774 -5.32 -79.96 -7.93
N GLU A 775 -5.58 -80.51 -6.74
CA GLU A 775 -6.04 -81.90 -6.61
C GLU A 775 -7.24 -81.97 -5.66
N ALA A 776 -8.32 -82.49 -6.20
CA ALA A 776 -9.52 -82.89 -5.51
C ALA A 776 -9.48 -84.40 -5.31
N SER A 777 -9.82 -84.89 -4.11
CA SER A 777 -10.78 -86.00 -3.91
C SER A 777 -10.76 -86.51 -2.46
N GLU A 778 -11.95 -86.45 -1.86
CA GLU A 778 -12.59 -87.46 -1.01
C GLU A 778 -12.02 -87.90 0.35
N GLU A 779 -12.96 -87.90 1.31
CA GLU A 779 -13.14 -88.69 2.56
C GLU A 779 -13.08 -87.80 3.82
N GLY A 780 -14.01 -87.80 4.77
CA GLY A 780 -15.22 -88.58 5.00
C GLY A 780 -15.93 -88.02 6.25
N GLU A 781 -17.27 -88.10 6.22
CA GLU A 781 -18.20 -88.33 7.35
C GLU A 781 -18.09 -87.61 8.73
N ARG A 782 -19.23 -86.98 9.09
CA ARG A 782 -19.94 -87.00 10.41
C ARG A 782 -19.24 -86.27 11.59
N SER A 783 -19.90 -85.63 12.55
CA SER A 783 -21.30 -85.34 12.88
C SER A 783 -21.33 -84.46 14.14
N ASN A 784 -22.42 -83.69 14.28
CA ASN A 784 -23.12 -83.32 15.53
C ASN A 784 -22.54 -82.34 16.56
N GLY A 785 -23.46 -81.48 17.04
CA GLY A 785 -23.42 -80.85 18.37
C GLY A 785 -23.63 -79.33 18.31
N SER A 786 -24.85 -78.85 18.05
CA SER A 786 -25.83 -78.40 19.08
C SER A 786 -25.57 -77.00 19.65
N ASP A 787 -26.47 -76.09 19.28
CA ASP A 787 -27.08 -75.01 20.08
C ASP A 787 -26.53 -74.75 21.50
N GLN A 788 -26.23 -73.49 21.81
CA GLN A 788 -27.12 -72.68 22.66
C GLN A 788 -26.62 -71.24 22.83
N ARG A 789 -27.53 -70.32 22.44
CA ARG A 789 -27.81 -68.95 22.95
C ARG A 789 -26.82 -67.81 22.72
#